data_AF-A0A6N6JV04-F1
#
_entry.id   AF-A0A6N6JV04-F1
#
_cell.length_a   1.000
_cell.length_b   1.000
_cell.length_c   1.000
_cell.angle_alpha   90.00
_cell.angle_beta   90.00
_cell.angle_gamma   90.00
#
_symmetry.space_group_name_H-M   'P 1'
#
loop_
_entity.id
_entity.type
_entity.pdbx_description
1 polymer ?
#
loop_
_entity_poly.entity_id
_entity_poly.type
_entity_poly.pdbx_seq_one_letter_code
_entity_poly.pdbx_strand_id
1 'polypeptide(L)'
;MARITHIRNHDGELVPFRRARIVRAILAAVRQAGSSEEWVAEALTDTVVYFLDQRHGQSKEPPSAFDLDDVIETVLTAQPDLARVARAFMDSRRQRAQIRELEESIRQTRGPEVSQPARGLETWNRARIAAALVRENGLPPREANEIAEAVERRVQSFKLPRLSTGLIRELVDVELLSRGLMEDGRPGSVAVPRYDLDQWLFPRDEQEPAGTQQEFSERASRRVLTEYTLTGVHDARVREGHETGRLHLEALDAPAALSEVRLDAAALLSPGAGMGLQRHFAGPTQSLAAGFSRLARVVREVSTITRHLVVLEDLDRALAPLIAPETPQRARLALQEGMALLAHNGAPKLRMTLGAPRGDAGDFATLAFLDALCGEDSGMRSRVEIFLGVNAAAFEDEARLRLLERAASAASFCGQPLFALRDAARAGERGMFGDLGEGRLHRAILARAGLNLVTTALEVAPGDMAAFLALLEDRVQLAVDALVQRARFVERVAKRDLPQPVGLGARMARSLVLASRDLCLVPVGLQQAACLVSGAPGASSPAAQRAAQQALSYMAFKSAEVAARAGMKCLLGGRLAEDCAARLRHEDRTRLGGNSRLPASAEGYGAGTQCGEPLSFEQRLSCESSLHSLTTLDARLVGGMGERATQAKVLAWLRQCLAEPSRCPAALEIAVASRICRDCGNISPAELAACPACGSQAWAVPPGQRFLFDPSAEQA
;
A
#
# COMPACT_ATOMS: atom_id res chain seq x y z
N MET A 1 3.29 -30.62 34.90
CA MET A 1 4.52 -30.70 34.08
C MET A 1 4.46 -32.01 33.30
N ALA A 2 4.62 -31.99 31.98
CA ALA A 2 4.56 -33.20 31.15
C ALA A 2 5.70 -34.15 31.51
N ARG A 3 5.42 -35.44 31.70
CA ARG A 3 6.44 -36.47 32.00
C ARG A 3 7.19 -36.92 30.75
N ILE A 4 6.62 -36.66 29.57
CA ILE A 4 7.23 -36.95 28.27
C ILE A 4 8.33 -35.93 27.94
N THR A 5 9.55 -36.42 27.77
CA THR A 5 10.73 -35.60 27.41
C THR A 5 11.17 -35.78 25.96
N HIS A 6 10.83 -36.91 25.33
CA HIS A 6 11.25 -37.28 23.97
C HIS A 6 10.10 -37.94 23.21
N ILE A 7 10.12 -37.81 21.88
CA ILE A 7 9.23 -38.49 20.93
C ILE A 7 10.09 -39.23 19.90
N ARG A 8 9.63 -40.38 19.42
CA ARG A 8 10.21 -41.05 18.24
C ARG A 8 9.59 -40.44 16.98
N ASN A 9 10.39 -39.80 16.12
CA ASN A 9 9.91 -39.21 14.86
C ASN A 9 9.43 -40.29 13.87
N HIS A 10 8.86 -39.88 12.72
CA HIS A 10 8.36 -40.81 11.70
C HIS A 10 9.47 -41.67 11.08
N ASP A 11 10.75 -41.28 11.22
CA ASP A 11 11.93 -42.02 10.72
C ASP A 11 12.51 -42.99 11.76
N GLY A 12 11.94 -43.04 12.97
CA GLY A 12 12.38 -43.90 14.07
C GLY A 12 13.42 -43.28 15.01
N GLU A 13 13.86 -42.05 14.77
CA GLU A 13 14.83 -41.32 15.59
C GLU A 13 14.20 -40.68 16.84
N LEU A 14 14.94 -40.67 17.94
CA LEU A 14 14.51 -39.98 19.17
C LEU A 14 14.78 -38.47 19.06
N VAL A 15 13.74 -37.65 19.23
CA VAL A 15 13.84 -36.19 19.23
C VAL A 15 13.25 -35.58 20.51
N PRO A 16 13.74 -34.43 21.00
CA PRO A 16 13.17 -33.77 22.17
C PRO A 16 11.69 -33.39 21.97
N PHE A 17 10.87 -33.65 22.97
CA PHE A 17 9.46 -33.26 22.97
C PHE A 17 9.34 -31.73 23.01
N ARG A 18 8.61 -31.15 22.04
CA ARG A 18 8.40 -29.71 21.95
C ARG A 18 6.93 -29.39 21.76
N ARG A 19 6.27 -28.86 22.80
CA ARG A 19 4.87 -28.38 22.75
C ARG A 19 4.60 -27.48 21.53
N ALA A 20 5.54 -26.60 21.19
CA ALA A 20 5.41 -25.69 20.05
C ALA A 20 5.20 -26.40 18.69
N ARG A 21 5.63 -27.66 18.53
CA ARG A 21 5.37 -28.44 17.30
C ARG A 21 3.88 -28.82 17.18
N ILE A 22 3.26 -29.17 18.30
CA ILE A 22 1.83 -29.54 18.36
C ILE A 22 0.98 -28.30 18.05
N VAL A 23 1.30 -27.16 18.69
CA VAL A 23 0.64 -25.88 18.41
C VAL A 23 0.68 -25.57 16.93
N ARG A 24 1.85 -25.64 16.29
CA ARG A 24 2.00 -25.37 14.84
C ARG A 24 1.18 -26.34 13.97
N ALA A 25 1.12 -27.61 14.34
CA ALA A 25 0.38 -28.61 13.57
C ALA A 25 -1.14 -28.38 13.63
N ILE A 26 -1.68 -28.11 14.83
CA ILE A 26 -3.10 -27.78 15.01
C ILE A 26 -3.41 -26.44 14.34
N LEU A 27 -2.55 -25.45 14.50
CA LEU A 27 -2.73 -24.13 13.90
C LEU A 27 -2.73 -24.16 12.37
N ALA A 28 -1.91 -25.02 11.75
CA ALA A 28 -1.96 -25.25 10.32
C ALA A 28 -3.33 -25.79 9.87
N ALA A 29 -3.90 -26.74 10.62
CA ALA A 29 -5.24 -27.26 10.35
C ALA A 29 -6.35 -26.21 10.57
N VAL A 30 -6.24 -25.38 11.62
CA VAL A 30 -7.16 -24.26 11.91
C VAL A 30 -7.17 -23.26 10.74
N ARG A 31 -5.99 -22.90 10.23
CA ARG A 31 -5.83 -21.99 9.08
C ARG A 31 -6.39 -22.59 7.80
N GLN A 32 -6.11 -23.87 7.52
CA GLN A 32 -6.65 -24.56 6.36
C GLN A 32 -8.17 -24.69 6.41
N ALA A 33 -8.76 -24.83 7.61
CA ALA A 33 -10.20 -24.84 7.82
C ALA A 33 -10.87 -23.45 7.74
N GLY A 34 -10.08 -22.36 7.60
CA GLY A 34 -10.58 -20.99 7.51
C GLY A 34 -11.10 -20.40 8.82
N SER A 35 -10.75 -20.97 9.98
CA SER A 35 -11.18 -20.45 11.28
C SER A 35 -10.28 -19.29 11.76
N SER A 36 -10.90 -18.23 12.29
CA SER A 36 -10.21 -17.07 12.85
C SER A 36 -9.76 -17.24 14.31
N GLU A 37 -10.16 -18.33 14.98
CA GLU A 37 -9.94 -18.56 16.40
C GLU A 37 -8.63 -19.33 16.66
N GLU A 38 -7.50 -18.71 16.29
CA GLU A 38 -6.18 -19.33 16.41
C GLU A 38 -5.77 -19.67 17.87
N TRP A 39 -6.34 -18.98 18.87
CA TRP A 39 -6.09 -19.25 20.30
C TRP A 39 -6.50 -20.67 20.73
N VAL A 40 -7.49 -21.25 20.03
CA VAL A 40 -7.99 -22.61 20.27
C VAL A 40 -6.86 -23.63 20.09
N ALA A 41 -5.88 -23.37 19.21
CA ALA A 41 -4.74 -24.27 19.00
C ALA A 41 -3.88 -24.46 20.25
N GLU A 42 -3.70 -23.43 21.09
CA GLU A 42 -2.95 -23.55 22.34
C GLU A 42 -3.73 -24.36 23.39
N ALA A 43 -5.02 -24.07 23.56
CA ALA A 43 -5.89 -24.78 24.49
C ALA A 43 -6.03 -26.27 24.14
N LEU A 44 -6.19 -26.59 22.85
CA LEU A 44 -6.20 -27.96 22.35
C LEU A 44 -4.85 -28.63 22.53
N THR A 45 -3.75 -27.90 22.34
CA THR A 45 -2.41 -28.46 22.57
C THR A 45 -2.24 -28.93 24.01
N ASP A 46 -2.73 -28.19 24.99
CA ASP A 46 -2.65 -28.62 26.40
C ASP A 46 -3.48 -29.88 26.65
N THR A 47 -4.62 -30.00 25.98
CA THR A 47 -5.46 -31.20 26.01
C THR A 47 -4.75 -32.39 25.37
N VAL A 48 -4.10 -32.20 24.21
CA VAL A 48 -3.28 -33.23 23.53
C VAL A 48 -2.11 -33.67 24.40
N VAL A 49 -1.38 -32.72 25.00
CA VAL A 49 -0.26 -33.02 25.91
C VAL A 49 -0.76 -33.85 27.09
N TYR A 50 -1.90 -33.48 27.68
CA TYR A 50 -2.51 -34.22 28.77
C TYR A 50 -2.85 -35.67 28.37
N PHE A 51 -3.54 -35.88 27.25
CA PHE A 51 -3.88 -37.23 26.80
C PHE A 51 -2.67 -38.07 26.39
N LEU A 52 -1.65 -37.45 25.79
CA LEU A 52 -0.41 -38.13 25.44
C LEU A 52 0.34 -38.58 26.71
N ASP A 53 0.40 -37.72 27.74
CA ASP A 53 1.02 -38.03 29.04
C ASP A 53 0.27 -39.13 29.80
N GLN A 54 -1.06 -39.15 29.71
CA GLN A 54 -1.87 -40.23 30.30
C GLN A 54 -1.63 -41.59 29.63
N ARG A 55 -1.48 -41.60 28.29
CA ARG A 55 -1.25 -42.85 27.53
C ARG A 55 0.18 -43.38 27.65
N HIS A 56 1.18 -42.50 27.68
CA HIS A 56 2.60 -42.89 27.56
C HIS A 56 3.51 -42.41 28.70
N GLY A 57 3.04 -41.57 29.62
CA GLY A 57 3.87 -40.97 30.68
C GLY A 57 4.39 -41.93 31.75
N GLN A 58 3.93 -43.18 31.75
CA GLN A 58 4.46 -44.28 32.59
C GLN A 58 5.14 -45.39 31.77
N SER A 59 5.12 -45.27 30.43
CA SER A 59 5.76 -46.23 29.53
C SER A 59 7.29 -46.08 29.57
N LYS A 60 8.01 -47.20 29.47
CA LYS A 60 9.47 -47.18 29.25
C LYS A 60 9.83 -46.74 27.82
N GLU A 61 8.89 -46.85 26.89
CA GLU A 61 9.08 -46.42 25.51
C GLU A 61 8.44 -45.05 25.27
N PRO A 62 9.19 -44.09 24.69
CA PRO A 62 8.65 -42.78 24.36
C PRO A 62 7.60 -42.86 23.25
N PRO A 63 6.57 -42.00 23.27
CA PRO A 63 5.53 -41.99 22.25
C PRO A 63 6.10 -41.73 20.86
N SER A 64 5.51 -42.35 19.85
CA SER A 64 5.85 -42.11 18.46
C SER A 64 5.12 -40.89 17.90
N ALA A 65 5.59 -40.40 16.75
CA ALA A 65 4.90 -39.35 16.03
C ALA A 65 3.50 -39.79 15.55
N PHE A 66 3.26 -41.09 15.35
CA PHE A 66 1.95 -41.65 15.04
C PHE A 66 1.01 -41.58 16.24
N ASP A 67 1.49 -41.92 17.44
CA ASP A 67 0.70 -41.80 18.68
C ASP A 67 0.28 -40.34 18.93
N LEU A 68 1.19 -39.40 18.66
CA LEU A 68 0.89 -37.97 18.75
C LEU A 68 -0.19 -37.55 17.73
N ASP A 69 -0.06 -37.97 16.47
CA ASP A 69 -1.04 -37.65 15.42
C ASP A 69 -2.44 -38.21 15.79
N ASP A 70 -2.51 -39.42 16.34
CA ASP A 70 -3.77 -40.06 16.76
C ASP A 70 -4.42 -39.34 17.95
N VAL A 71 -3.62 -38.87 18.92
CA VAL A 71 -4.14 -38.08 20.05
C VAL A 71 -4.67 -36.74 19.55
N ILE A 72 -3.96 -36.06 18.63
CA ILE A 72 -4.43 -34.80 18.05
C ILE A 72 -5.77 -35.02 17.33
N GLU A 73 -5.87 -36.05 16.51
CA GLU A 73 -7.09 -36.40 15.77
C GLU A 73 -8.25 -36.71 16.73
N THR A 74 -8.00 -37.48 17.79
CA THR A 74 -8.99 -37.78 18.83
C THR A 74 -9.51 -36.52 19.49
N VAL A 75 -8.61 -35.62 19.91
CA VAL A 75 -8.96 -34.36 20.57
C VAL A 75 -9.76 -33.44 19.66
N LEU A 76 -9.37 -33.33 18.38
CA LEU A 76 -10.08 -32.51 17.40
C LEU A 76 -11.47 -33.06 17.05
N THR A 77 -11.60 -34.39 16.98
CA THR A 77 -12.88 -35.04 16.59
C THR A 77 -13.87 -35.11 17.74
N ALA A 78 -13.40 -35.11 18.98
CA ALA A 78 -14.25 -35.11 20.18
C ALA A 78 -15.07 -33.81 20.35
N GLN A 79 -14.72 -32.74 19.62
CA GLN A 79 -15.37 -31.43 19.69
C GLN A 79 -16.21 -31.18 18.43
N PRO A 80 -17.55 -31.14 18.51
CA PRO A 80 -18.43 -31.00 17.33
C PRO A 80 -18.20 -29.72 16.52
N ASP A 81 -17.86 -28.64 17.21
CA ASP A 81 -17.52 -27.31 16.69
C ASP A 81 -16.21 -27.29 15.89
N LEU A 82 -15.33 -28.27 16.09
CA LEU A 82 -14.04 -28.38 15.42
C LEU A 82 -14.01 -29.37 14.25
N ALA A 83 -15.16 -29.89 13.82
CA ALA A 83 -15.24 -30.88 12.74
C ALA A 83 -14.55 -30.45 11.42
N ARG A 84 -14.54 -29.14 11.09
CA ARG A 84 -13.81 -28.62 9.93
C ARG A 84 -12.28 -28.66 10.13
N VAL A 85 -11.81 -28.34 11.34
CA VAL A 85 -10.38 -28.37 11.71
C VAL A 85 -9.87 -29.81 11.77
N ALA A 86 -10.65 -30.73 12.35
CA ALA A 86 -10.34 -32.16 12.38
C ALA A 86 -10.14 -32.71 10.96
N ARG A 87 -11.07 -32.41 10.04
CA ARG A 87 -10.96 -32.78 8.61
C ARG A 87 -9.67 -32.24 7.97
N ALA A 88 -9.40 -30.95 8.14
CA ALA A 88 -8.17 -30.35 7.59
C ALA A 88 -6.89 -31.00 8.13
N PHE A 89 -6.86 -31.36 9.42
CA PHE A 89 -5.73 -32.07 10.02
C PHE A 89 -5.55 -33.48 9.42
N MET A 90 -6.63 -34.25 9.33
CA MET A 90 -6.63 -35.60 8.75
C MET A 90 -6.22 -35.59 7.27
N ASP A 91 -6.73 -34.64 6.48
CA ASP A 91 -6.36 -34.48 5.07
C ASP A 91 -4.86 -34.18 4.93
N SER A 92 -4.32 -33.26 5.74
CA SER A 92 -2.89 -32.94 5.77
C SER A 92 -2.03 -34.16 6.18
N ARG A 93 -2.49 -34.97 7.13
CA ARG A 93 -1.83 -36.22 7.55
C ARG A 93 -1.82 -37.23 6.40
N ARG A 94 -2.97 -37.44 5.75
CA ARG A 94 -3.10 -38.34 4.59
C ARG A 94 -2.18 -37.92 3.44
N GLN A 95 -2.14 -36.63 3.13
CA GLN A 95 -1.27 -36.06 2.11
C GLN A 95 0.22 -36.30 2.44
N ARG A 96 0.65 -36.11 3.69
CA ARG A 96 2.02 -36.42 4.14
C ARG A 96 2.35 -37.91 4.05
N ALA A 97 1.42 -38.79 4.40
CA ALA A 97 1.60 -40.24 4.27
C ALA A 97 1.77 -40.64 2.81
N GLN A 98 0.89 -40.14 1.93
CA GLN A 98 0.98 -40.36 0.49
C GLN A 98 2.29 -39.85 -0.11
N ILE A 99 2.77 -38.67 0.30
CA ILE A 99 4.08 -38.15 -0.13
C ILE A 99 5.21 -39.10 0.26
N ARG A 100 5.21 -39.60 1.50
CA ARG A 100 6.24 -40.55 1.98
C ARG A 100 6.19 -41.87 1.23
N GLU A 101 5.01 -42.46 1.04
CA GLU A 101 4.86 -43.67 0.23
C GLU A 101 5.36 -43.45 -1.20
N LEU A 102 5.07 -42.28 -1.77
CA LEU A 102 5.53 -41.91 -3.09
C LEU A 102 7.08 -41.78 -3.14
N GLU A 103 7.66 -41.08 -2.16
CA GLU A 103 9.10 -40.95 -1.99
C GLU A 103 9.82 -42.29 -1.79
N GLU A 104 9.22 -43.23 -1.06
CA GLU A 104 9.75 -44.58 -0.85
C GLU A 104 9.61 -45.47 -2.11
N SER A 105 8.51 -45.32 -2.86
CA SER A 105 8.23 -46.10 -4.06
C SER A 105 9.14 -45.73 -5.25
N ILE A 106 9.64 -44.49 -5.28
CA ILE A 106 10.50 -43.97 -6.35
C ILE A 106 11.98 -44.18 -5.97
N ARG A 107 12.50 -45.40 -6.18
CA ARG A 107 13.94 -45.71 -6.01
C ARG A 107 14.72 -45.61 -7.32
N GLN A 108 15.00 -44.41 -7.83
CA GLN A 108 16.06 -44.19 -8.82
C GLN A 108 16.69 -42.78 -8.71
N THR A 109 18.02 -42.74 -8.63
CA THR A 109 18.89 -41.54 -8.63
C THR A 109 19.78 -41.53 -9.87
N ARG A 110 19.20 -41.66 -11.07
CA ARG A 110 19.92 -41.45 -12.33
C ARG A 110 19.35 -40.21 -13.01
N GLY A 111 20.17 -39.18 -13.11
CA GLY A 111 19.80 -37.91 -13.72
C GLY A 111 20.90 -36.87 -13.55
N PRO A 112 20.72 -35.68 -14.13
CA PRO A 112 21.68 -34.58 -14.04
C PRO A 112 21.85 -34.05 -12.61
N GLU A 113 22.95 -33.34 -12.34
CA GLU A 113 23.07 -32.59 -11.09
C GLU A 113 22.07 -31.43 -11.09
N VAL A 114 21.38 -31.22 -9.97
CA VAL A 114 20.42 -30.12 -9.81
C VAL A 114 21.08 -28.99 -9.04
N SER A 115 21.26 -27.85 -9.69
CA SER A 115 21.81 -26.63 -9.13
C SER A 115 20.75 -25.82 -8.39
N GLN A 116 21.04 -25.50 -7.13
CA GLN A 116 20.26 -24.63 -6.26
C GLN A 116 21.12 -23.45 -5.80
N PRO A 117 20.74 -22.20 -6.12
CA PRO A 117 21.55 -21.02 -5.81
C PRO A 117 21.98 -20.91 -4.33
N ALA A 118 21.11 -21.30 -3.40
CA ALA A 118 21.36 -21.20 -1.96
C ALA A 118 21.87 -22.49 -1.29
N ARG A 119 21.80 -23.64 -1.98
CA ARG A 119 22.10 -24.97 -1.39
C ARG A 119 23.20 -25.75 -2.14
N GLY A 120 23.67 -25.24 -3.28
CA GLY A 120 24.70 -25.88 -4.09
C GLY A 120 24.12 -26.93 -5.04
N LEU A 121 24.88 -28.00 -5.27
CA LEU A 121 24.51 -29.09 -6.17
C LEU A 121 23.85 -30.24 -5.38
N GLU A 122 22.73 -30.73 -5.89
CA GLU A 122 22.01 -31.88 -5.35
C GLU A 122 21.82 -32.94 -6.44
N THR A 123 21.64 -34.20 -6.04
CA THR A 123 21.35 -35.30 -6.97
C THR A 123 19.91 -35.24 -7.47
N TRP A 124 19.68 -35.56 -8.74
CA TRP A 124 18.33 -35.71 -9.32
C TRP A 124 17.48 -36.67 -8.49
N ASN A 125 16.25 -36.25 -8.18
CA ASN A 125 15.26 -37.09 -7.51
C ASN A 125 13.84 -36.70 -7.98
N ARG A 126 13.24 -37.56 -8.81
CA ARG A 126 11.87 -37.40 -9.34
C ARG A 126 10.82 -37.31 -8.24
N ALA A 127 11.00 -38.03 -7.13
CA ALA A 127 10.03 -38.03 -6.04
C ALA A 127 9.79 -36.64 -5.48
N ARG A 128 10.80 -35.76 -5.52
CA ARG A 128 10.67 -34.38 -5.06
C ARG A 128 9.73 -33.56 -5.93
N ILE A 129 9.69 -33.84 -7.24
CA ILE A 129 8.77 -33.19 -8.19
C ILE A 129 7.34 -33.64 -7.89
N ALA A 130 7.12 -34.95 -7.80
CA ALA A 130 5.79 -35.49 -7.50
C ALA A 130 5.30 -35.07 -6.10
N ALA A 131 6.18 -35.08 -5.10
CA ALA A 131 5.87 -34.59 -3.76
C ALA A 131 5.54 -33.08 -3.75
N ALA A 132 6.24 -32.27 -4.57
CA ALA A 132 5.90 -30.86 -4.73
C ALA A 132 4.53 -30.68 -5.37
N LEU A 133 4.20 -31.44 -6.42
CA LEU A 133 2.89 -31.43 -7.07
C LEU A 133 1.74 -31.83 -6.13
N VAL A 134 1.94 -32.87 -5.30
CA VAL A 134 0.96 -33.24 -4.27
C VAL A 134 0.77 -32.09 -3.28
N ARG A 135 1.86 -31.47 -2.79
CA ARG A 135 1.80 -30.40 -1.79
C ARG A 135 1.21 -29.09 -2.30
N GLU A 136 1.68 -28.63 -3.46
CA GLU A 136 1.44 -27.29 -3.98
C GLU A 136 0.20 -27.23 -4.86
N ASN A 137 -0.05 -28.30 -5.64
CA ASN A 137 -1.16 -28.34 -6.60
C ASN A 137 -2.33 -29.20 -6.11
N GLY A 138 -2.17 -29.91 -4.98
CA GLY A 138 -3.22 -30.77 -4.42
C GLY A 138 -3.54 -31.98 -5.30
N LEU A 139 -2.63 -32.38 -6.19
CA LEU A 139 -2.87 -33.48 -7.13
C LEU A 139 -2.86 -34.85 -6.43
N PRO A 140 -3.68 -35.80 -6.89
CA PRO A 140 -3.58 -37.18 -6.45
C PRO A 140 -2.17 -37.75 -6.66
N PRO A 141 -1.65 -38.59 -5.75
CA PRO A 141 -0.27 -39.11 -5.82
C PRO A 141 0.06 -39.78 -7.16
N ARG A 142 -0.90 -40.49 -7.74
CA ARG A 142 -0.76 -41.16 -9.04
C ARG A 142 -0.54 -40.16 -10.16
N GLU A 143 -1.43 -39.17 -10.31
CA GLU A 143 -1.30 -38.11 -11.32
C GLU A 143 -0.01 -37.29 -11.13
N ALA A 144 0.35 -36.99 -9.87
CA ALA A 144 1.59 -36.29 -9.55
C ALA A 144 2.84 -37.08 -10.00
N ASN A 145 2.84 -38.41 -9.82
CA ASN A 145 3.93 -39.26 -10.32
C ASN A 145 3.92 -39.36 -11.86
N GLU A 146 2.76 -39.47 -12.50
CA GLU A 146 2.65 -39.50 -13.97
C GLU A 146 3.21 -38.21 -14.62
N ILE A 147 2.95 -37.05 -14.01
CA ILE A 147 3.54 -35.77 -14.43
C ILE A 147 5.04 -35.75 -14.18
N ALA A 148 5.49 -36.17 -12.99
CA ALA A 148 6.92 -36.21 -12.67
C ALA A 148 7.70 -37.15 -13.59
N GLU A 149 7.10 -38.26 -14.05
CA GLU A 149 7.65 -39.16 -15.05
C GLU A 149 7.74 -38.53 -16.45
N ALA A 150 6.76 -37.72 -16.83
CA ALA A 150 6.82 -36.96 -18.07
C ALA A 150 7.94 -35.92 -18.04
N VAL A 151 8.08 -35.18 -16.93
CA VAL A 151 9.18 -34.23 -16.71
C VAL A 151 10.54 -34.94 -16.73
N GLU A 152 10.66 -36.09 -16.06
CA GLU A 152 11.90 -36.88 -16.06
C GLU A 152 12.30 -37.34 -17.46
N ARG A 153 11.36 -37.85 -18.26
CA ARG A 153 11.62 -38.22 -19.66
C ARG A 153 12.11 -37.03 -20.48
N ARG A 154 11.53 -35.84 -20.25
CA ARG A 154 11.91 -34.60 -20.94
C ARG A 154 13.29 -34.11 -20.51
N VAL A 155 13.59 -34.19 -19.22
CA VAL A 155 14.93 -33.90 -18.67
C VAL A 155 15.99 -34.83 -19.26
N GLN A 156 15.71 -36.12 -19.35
CA GLN A 156 16.63 -37.10 -19.93
C GLN A 156 16.89 -36.85 -21.42
N SER A 157 15.90 -36.35 -22.18
CA SER A 157 16.06 -36.07 -23.61
C SER A 157 17.01 -34.89 -23.87
N PHE A 158 17.11 -33.93 -22.95
CA PHE A 158 18.02 -32.79 -23.07
C PHE A 158 19.50 -33.15 -22.89
N LYS A 159 19.82 -34.30 -22.29
CA LYS A 159 21.20 -34.78 -22.05
C LYS A 159 22.12 -33.73 -21.40
N LEU A 160 21.55 -32.85 -20.58
CA LEU A 160 22.31 -31.83 -19.87
C LEU A 160 23.04 -32.46 -18.69
N PRO A 161 24.30 -32.08 -18.39
CA PRO A 161 25.01 -32.58 -17.21
C PRO A 161 24.45 -31.97 -15.91
N ARG A 162 23.88 -30.75 -15.99
CA ARG A 162 23.30 -30.02 -14.87
C ARG A 162 22.03 -29.29 -15.25
N LEU A 163 21.10 -29.14 -14.30
CA LEU A 163 19.85 -28.41 -14.42
C LEU A 163 19.65 -27.47 -13.25
N SER A 164 18.95 -26.34 -13.44
CA SER A 164 18.50 -25.50 -12.34
C SER A 164 17.11 -25.94 -11.85
N THR A 165 16.78 -25.65 -10.59
CA THR A 165 15.41 -25.84 -10.08
C THR A 165 14.37 -25.00 -10.84
N GLY A 166 14.77 -23.85 -11.39
CA GLY A 166 13.92 -23.03 -12.25
C GLY A 166 13.50 -23.75 -13.53
N LEU A 167 14.45 -24.36 -14.26
CA LEU A 167 14.12 -25.12 -15.47
C LEU A 167 13.23 -26.34 -15.16
N ILE A 168 13.45 -27.02 -14.03
CA ILE A 168 12.57 -28.12 -13.60
C ILE A 168 11.15 -27.59 -13.38
N ARG A 169 10.99 -26.42 -12.76
CA ARG A 169 9.68 -25.78 -12.53
C ARG A 169 8.96 -25.48 -13.85
N GLU A 170 9.65 -24.85 -14.80
CA GLU A 170 9.05 -24.53 -16.11
C GLU A 170 8.61 -25.80 -16.88
N LEU A 171 9.38 -26.89 -16.80
CA LEU A 171 8.99 -28.16 -17.41
C LEU A 171 7.74 -28.77 -16.73
N VAL A 172 7.65 -28.66 -15.40
CA VAL A 172 6.45 -29.09 -14.66
C VAL A 172 5.24 -28.27 -15.08
N ASP A 173 5.39 -26.95 -15.19
CA ASP A 173 4.30 -26.05 -15.54
C ASP A 173 3.80 -26.32 -16.98
N VAL A 174 4.69 -26.63 -17.94
CA VAL A 174 4.33 -27.12 -19.28
C VAL A 174 3.51 -28.41 -19.23
N GLU A 175 3.89 -29.37 -18.39
CA GLU A 175 3.14 -30.63 -18.25
C GLU A 175 1.76 -30.42 -17.59
N LEU A 176 1.64 -29.48 -16.65
CA LEU A 176 0.36 -29.12 -16.06
C LEU A 176 -0.57 -28.41 -17.06
N LEU A 177 -0.06 -27.46 -17.83
CA LEU A 177 -0.80 -26.73 -18.87
C LEU A 177 -1.32 -27.69 -19.95
N SER A 178 -0.47 -28.57 -20.47
CA SER A 178 -0.86 -29.52 -21.52
C SER A 178 -1.95 -30.52 -21.12
N ARG A 179 -2.18 -30.70 -19.81
CA ARG A 179 -3.24 -31.56 -19.26
C ARG A 179 -4.47 -30.80 -18.79
N GLY A 180 -4.49 -29.46 -18.91
CA GLY A 180 -5.55 -28.62 -18.36
C GLY A 180 -5.61 -28.61 -16.82
N LEU A 181 -4.52 -29.02 -16.15
CA LEU A 181 -4.38 -29.01 -14.68
C LEU A 181 -3.85 -27.67 -14.15
N MET A 182 -3.58 -26.74 -15.06
CA MET A 182 -3.18 -25.37 -14.83
C MET A 182 -3.95 -24.51 -15.84
N GLU A 183 -4.60 -23.44 -15.35
CA GLU A 183 -5.22 -22.43 -16.22
C GLU A 183 -4.14 -21.63 -16.95
N ASP A 184 -4.44 -21.19 -18.18
CA ASP A 184 -3.57 -20.29 -18.92
C ASP A 184 -3.33 -19.01 -18.10
N GLY A 185 -2.05 -18.71 -17.86
CA GLY A 185 -1.65 -17.57 -17.04
C GLY A 185 -1.67 -17.81 -15.54
N ARG A 186 -1.74 -19.04 -15.02
CA ARG A 186 -1.30 -19.31 -13.63
C ARG A 186 0.18 -18.92 -13.51
N PRO A 187 0.65 -18.29 -12.42
CA PRO A 187 2.03 -17.84 -12.35
C PRO A 187 3.03 -18.99 -12.50
N GLY A 188 3.87 -18.90 -13.53
CA GLY A 188 5.14 -19.60 -13.60
C GLY A 188 6.14 -19.03 -12.59
N SER A 189 7.42 -19.34 -12.75
CA SER A 189 8.43 -18.79 -11.84
C SER A 189 8.47 -17.24 -11.91
N VAL A 190 8.43 -16.59 -10.74
CA VAL A 190 8.58 -15.14 -10.65
C VAL A 190 10.07 -14.80 -10.63
N ALA A 191 10.58 -14.19 -11.70
CA ALA A 191 12.00 -13.88 -11.85
C ALA A 191 12.25 -12.61 -12.67
N VAL A 192 13.45 -12.05 -12.54
CA VAL A 192 13.97 -11.04 -13.49
C VAL A 192 14.88 -11.75 -14.50
N PRO A 193 14.65 -11.57 -15.81
CA PRO A 193 15.57 -12.07 -16.82
C PRO A 193 16.99 -11.54 -16.60
N ARG A 194 18.00 -12.40 -16.79
CA ARG A 194 19.42 -11.98 -16.70
C ARG A 194 19.73 -10.82 -17.64
N TYR A 195 19.18 -10.86 -18.84
CA TYR A 195 19.35 -9.80 -19.84
C TYR A 195 18.93 -8.43 -19.28
N ASP A 196 17.78 -8.35 -18.60
CA ASP A 196 17.29 -7.12 -18.00
C ASP A 196 18.22 -6.63 -16.89
N LEU A 197 18.72 -7.55 -16.04
CA LEU A 197 19.70 -7.19 -15.00
C LEU A 197 21.00 -6.65 -15.61
N ASP A 198 21.52 -7.31 -16.65
CA ASP A 198 22.73 -6.88 -17.36
C ASP A 198 22.51 -5.50 -18.01
N GLN A 199 21.33 -5.24 -18.59
CA GLN A 199 20.98 -3.92 -19.14
C GLN A 199 20.89 -2.84 -18.07
N TRP A 200 20.37 -3.13 -16.88
CA TRP A 200 20.25 -2.14 -15.81
C TRP A 200 21.58 -1.82 -15.15
N LEU A 201 22.51 -2.78 -15.09
CA LEU A 201 23.86 -2.59 -14.58
C LEU A 201 24.77 -1.88 -15.58
N PHE A 202 24.54 -2.13 -16.87
CA PHE A 202 25.34 -1.60 -17.98
C PHE A 202 24.42 -0.92 -19.02
N PRO A 203 23.79 0.22 -18.67
CA PRO A 203 22.91 0.93 -19.58
C PRO A 203 23.66 1.34 -20.85
N ARG A 204 22.98 1.26 -21.99
CA ARG A 204 23.56 1.60 -23.31
C ARG A 204 23.49 3.08 -23.63
N ASP A 205 22.65 3.81 -22.93
CA ASP A 205 22.43 5.24 -23.09
C ASP A 205 23.25 5.99 -22.03
N GLU A 206 24.08 6.95 -22.44
CA GLU A 206 24.83 7.81 -21.52
C GLU A 206 23.90 8.72 -20.69
N GLN A 207 22.64 8.87 -21.11
CA GLN A 207 21.60 9.65 -20.42
C GLN A 207 20.91 8.88 -19.30
N GLU A 208 20.95 7.54 -19.28
CA GLU A 208 20.46 6.76 -18.15
C GLU A 208 21.50 6.75 -17.03
N PRO A 209 21.26 7.42 -15.88
CA PRO A 209 22.23 7.44 -14.80
C PRO A 209 22.53 6.02 -14.31
N ALA A 210 23.81 5.70 -14.13
CA ALA A 210 24.21 4.47 -13.46
C ALA A 210 23.65 4.47 -12.03
N GLY A 211 22.59 3.72 -11.81
CA GLY A 211 21.88 3.69 -10.54
C GLY A 211 22.75 3.17 -9.40
N THR A 212 22.47 3.60 -8.17
CA THR A 212 23.11 3.08 -6.97
C THR A 212 22.77 1.60 -6.75
N GLN A 213 23.55 0.89 -5.91
CA GLN A 213 23.23 -0.49 -5.50
C GLN A 213 21.81 -0.62 -4.91
N GLN A 214 21.34 0.42 -4.21
CA GLN A 214 19.98 0.45 -3.65
C GLN A 214 18.93 0.52 -4.77
N GLU A 215 19.08 1.42 -5.73
CA GLU A 215 18.16 1.57 -6.86
C GLU A 215 18.08 0.30 -7.72
N PHE A 216 19.23 -0.36 -7.98
CA PHE A 216 19.25 -1.64 -8.67
C PHE A 216 18.47 -2.73 -7.91
N SER A 217 18.68 -2.81 -6.59
CA SER A 217 17.98 -3.77 -5.72
C SER A 217 16.47 -3.49 -5.67
N GLU A 218 16.08 -2.22 -5.61
CA GLU A 218 14.68 -1.78 -5.63
C GLU A 218 14.02 -2.08 -6.98
N ARG A 219 14.70 -1.82 -8.11
CA ARG A 219 14.19 -2.13 -9.46
C ARG A 219 13.97 -3.63 -9.65
N ALA A 220 14.93 -4.46 -9.26
CA ALA A 220 14.80 -5.92 -9.30
C ALA A 220 13.67 -6.42 -8.39
N SER A 221 13.60 -5.91 -7.15
CA SER A 221 12.55 -6.26 -6.21
C SER A 221 11.17 -5.82 -6.72
N ARG A 222 11.06 -4.63 -7.31
CA ARG A 222 9.82 -4.09 -7.89
C ARG A 222 9.31 -5.00 -8.99
N ARG A 223 10.18 -5.46 -9.91
CA ARG A 223 9.79 -6.37 -10.99
C ARG A 223 9.26 -7.70 -10.45
N VAL A 224 9.98 -8.34 -9.54
CA VAL A 224 9.60 -9.63 -8.95
C VAL A 224 8.31 -9.50 -8.14
N LEU A 225 8.24 -8.53 -7.22
CA LEU A 225 7.10 -8.40 -6.32
C LEU A 225 5.83 -7.96 -7.05
N THR A 226 5.95 -7.16 -8.12
CA THR A 226 4.80 -6.78 -8.96
C THR A 226 4.14 -8.03 -9.56
N GLU A 227 4.93 -8.89 -10.18
CA GLU A 227 4.44 -10.12 -10.81
C GLU A 227 3.85 -11.08 -9.76
N TYR A 228 4.54 -11.25 -8.62
CA TYR A 228 4.02 -12.04 -7.49
C TYR A 228 2.66 -11.52 -7.00
N THR A 229 2.48 -10.19 -6.92
CA THR A 229 1.23 -9.61 -6.45
C THR A 229 0.11 -9.79 -7.47
N LEU A 230 0.37 -9.53 -8.75
CA LEU A 230 -0.64 -9.67 -9.82
C LEU A 230 -1.14 -11.10 -9.97
N THR A 231 -0.29 -12.09 -9.70
CA THR A 231 -0.60 -13.49 -9.99
C THR A 231 -0.87 -14.34 -8.75
N GLY A 232 -0.33 -13.96 -7.59
CA GLY A 232 -0.44 -14.71 -6.34
C GLY A 232 -1.34 -14.06 -5.28
N VAL A 233 -1.60 -12.75 -5.39
CA VAL A 233 -2.50 -12.01 -4.48
C VAL A 233 -3.86 -11.76 -5.12
N HIS A 234 -3.85 -11.46 -6.42
CA HIS A 234 -5.05 -11.14 -7.19
C HIS A 234 -5.53 -12.33 -8.03
N ASP A 235 -6.83 -12.37 -8.30
CA ASP A 235 -7.40 -13.30 -9.28
C ASP A 235 -7.14 -12.86 -10.73
N ALA A 236 -7.39 -13.76 -11.68
CA ALA A 236 -7.17 -13.51 -13.11
C ALA A 236 -7.99 -12.33 -13.65
N ARG A 237 -9.21 -12.11 -13.15
CA ARG A 237 -10.11 -11.02 -13.59
C ARG A 237 -9.54 -9.66 -13.17
N VAL A 238 -9.01 -9.56 -11.95
CA VAL A 238 -8.36 -8.37 -11.42
C VAL A 238 -7.06 -8.09 -12.16
N ARG A 239 -6.24 -9.14 -12.41
CA ARG A 239 -5.02 -9.00 -13.21
C ARG A 239 -5.32 -8.48 -14.62
N GLU A 240 -6.25 -9.11 -15.32
CA GLU A 240 -6.67 -8.67 -16.66
C GLU A 240 -7.14 -7.21 -16.61
N GLY A 241 -7.96 -6.84 -15.61
CA GLY A 241 -8.40 -5.46 -15.42
C GLY A 241 -7.24 -4.47 -15.26
N HIS A 242 -6.17 -4.87 -14.56
CA HIS A 242 -4.96 -4.06 -14.43
C HIS A 242 -4.23 -3.94 -15.76
N GLU A 243 -3.87 -5.07 -16.39
CA GLU A 243 -3.11 -5.15 -17.64
C GLU A 243 -3.81 -4.43 -18.79
N THR A 244 -5.14 -4.47 -18.83
CA THR A 244 -5.95 -3.84 -19.86
C THR A 244 -6.24 -2.36 -19.62
N GLY A 245 -5.77 -1.78 -18.50
CA GLY A 245 -5.98 -0.37 -18.17
C GLY A 245 -7.40 -0.02 -17.69
N ARG A 246 -8.23 -1.01 -17.34
CA ARG A 246 -9.54 -0.76 -16.71
C ARG A 246 -9.39 -0.28 -15.27
N LEU A 247 -8.36 -0.79 -14.58
CA LEU A 247 -8.02 -0.41 -13.21
C LEU A 247 -6.51 -0.23 -13.04
N HIS A 248 -6.11 0.55 -12.04
CA HIS A 248 -4.72 0.70 -11.62
C HIS A 248 -4.59 0.23 -10.17
N LEU A 249 -3.72 -0.73 -9.91
CA LEU A 249 -3.42 -1.21 -8.56
C LEU A 249 -2.14 -0.53 -8.09
N GLU A 250 -2.19 0.13 -6.94
CA GLU A 250 -0.98 0.69 -6.34
C GLU A 250 -0.23 -0.34 -5.51
N ALA A 251 1.04 -0.06 -5.24
CA ALA A 251 1.88 -0.86 -4.36
C ALA A 251 1.98 -2.36 -4.72
N LEU A 252 1.90 -2.68 -6.02
CA LEU A 252 2.10 -4.06 -6.51
C LEU A 252 3.49 -4.60 -6.13
N ASP A 253 4.46 -3.72 -5.98
CA ASP A 253 5.82 -4.04 -5.54
C ASP A 253 6.00 -4.21 -4.04
N ALA A 254 4.95 -3.95 -3.25
CA ALA A 254 4.99 -4.03 -1.81
C ALA A 254 3.77 -4.80 -1.27
N PRO A 255 3.63 -6.12 -1.56
CA PRO A 255 2.45 -6.94 -1.27
C PRO A 255 2.04 -7.03 0.21
N ALA A 256 2.84 -6.56 1.16
CA ALA A 256 2.44 -6.55 2.57
C ALA A 256 2.32 -5.13 3.16
N ALA A 257 2.64 -4.11 2.37
CA ALA A 257 2.61 -2.74 2.84
C ALA A 257 1.19 -2.18 2.86
N LEU A 258 0.97 -1.27 3.81
CA LEU A 258 -0.21 -0.40 3.91
C LEU A 258 -0.06 0.73 2.88
N SER A 259 -1.17 1.21 2.32
CA SER A 259 -1.12 2.32 1.38
C SER A 259 -0.84 3.64 2.11
N GLU A 260 -1.56 3.90 3.20
CA GLU A 260 -1.46 5.13 4.00
C GLU A 260 -1.64 4.82 5.48
N VAL A 261 -0.89 5.48 6.35
CA VAL A 261 -1.03 5.39 7.81
C VAL A 261 -1.17 6.77 8.41
N ARG A 262 -2.17 6.96 9.26
CA ARG A 262 -2.46 8.19 10.00
C ARG A 262 -2.25 7.96 11.49
N LEU A 263 -1.46 8.83 12.08
CA LEU A 263 -0.99 8.72 13.46
C LEU A 263 -1.36 9.97 14.24
N ASP A 264 -2.08 9.82 15.35
CA ASP A 264 -2.34 10.90 16.27
C ASP A 264 -1.05 11.26 17.02
N ALA A 265 -0.52 12.47 16.77
CA ALA A 265 0.74 12.91 17.36
C ALA A 265 0.64 13.06 18.89
N ALA A 266 -0.50 13.50 19.42
CA ALA A 266 -0.69 13.67 20.86
C ALA A 266 -0.71 12.31 21.59
N ALA A 267 -1.33 11.30 20.99
CA ALA A 267 -1.31 9.93 21.49
C ALA A 267 0.11 9.36 21.53
N LEU A 268 0.93 9.60 20.49
CA LEU A 268 2.31 9.13 20.45
C LEU A 268 3.22 9.78 21.51
N LEU A 269 2.98 11.06 21.82
CA LEU A 269 3.74 11.79 22.86
C LEU A 269 3.28 11.43 24.29
N SER A 270 2.06 10.90 24.42
CA SER A 270 1.49 10.43 25.68
C SER A 270 2.00 9.03 26.09
N PRO A 271 1.79 8.59 27.35
CA PRO A 271 2.10 7.22 27.77
C PRO A 271 1.28 6.19 26.98
N GLY A 272 1.88 5.02 26.74
CA GLY A 272 1.21 3.87 26.12
C GLY A 272 1.17 3.91 24.58
N ALA A 273 0.98 5.10 23.98
CA ALA A 273 0.99 5.42 22.54
C ALA A 273 0.11 4.59 21.57
N GLY A 274 -0.43 3.45 22.01
CA GLY A 274 -1.17 2.50 21.16
C GLY A 274 -0.25 1.60 20.31
N MET A 275 -0.84 0.83 19.38
CA MET A 275 -0.11 0.05 18.34
C MET A 275 0.99 -0.92 18.81
N GLY A 276 0.85 -1.50 20.00
CA GLY A 276 1.88 -2.40 20.55
C GLY A 276 3.11 -1.67 21.13
N LEU A 277 3.02 -0.35 21.32
CA LEU A 277 4.08 0.50 21.84
C LEU A 277 4.06 0.66 23.36
N GLN A 278 3.10 0.06 24.07
CA GLN A 278 2.87 0.28 25.49
C GLN A 278 4.11 0.00 26.36
N ARG A 279 4.93 -0.98 25.96
CA ARG A 279 6.17 -1.34 26.66
C ARG A 279 7.36 -0.43 26.31
N HIS A 280 7.32 0.26 25.18
CA HIS A 280 8.41 1.16 24.75
C HIS A 280 8.20 2.60 25.23
N PHE A 281 6.95 3.03 25.40
CA PHE A 281 6.59 4.39 25.75
C PHE A 281 5.80 4.43 27.06
N ALA A 282 6.43 4.01 28.16
CA ALA A 282 5.78 3.90 29.47
C ALA A 282 5.45 5.27 30.11
N GLY A 283 6.17 6.34 29.76
CA GLY A 283 5.96 7.69 30.27
C GLY A 283 5.72 8.73 29.16
N PRO A 284 5.22 9.92 29.50
CA PRO A 284 5.06 11.01 28.55
C PRO A 284 6.42 11.60 28.14
N THR A 285 6.46 12.31 27.02
CA THR A 285 7.63 13.12 26.65
C THR A 285 7.66 14.43 27.42
N GLN A 286 8.83 14.86 27.89
CA GLN A 286 8.99 16.05 28.74
C GLN A 286 9.68 17.24 28.05
N SER A 287 10.19 17.06 26.83
CA SER A 287 10.85 18.13 26.06
C SER A 287 10.61 17.93 24.57
N LEU A 288 10.80 18.99 23.77
CA LEU A 288 10.70 18.94 22.31
C LEU A 288 11.66 17.90 21.72
N ALA A 289 12.91 17.87 22.17
CA ALA A 289 13.91 16.90 21.68
C ALA A 289 13.49 15.45 21.93
N ALA A 290 12.98 15.13 23.13
CA ALA A 290 12.45 13.80 23.44
C ALA A 290 11.20 13.47 22.62
N GLY A 291 10.33 14.48 22.40
CA GLY A 291 9.16 14.39 21.54
C GLY A 291 9.51 14.01 20.11
N PHE A 292 10.38 14.78 19.45
CA PHE A 292 10.82 14.52 18.09
C PHE A 292 11.59 13.21 17.95
N SER A 293 12.45 12.85 18.90
CA SER A 293 13.15 11.56 18.88
C SER A 293 12.15 10.38 18.91
N ARG A 294 11.10 10.48 19.75
CA ARG A 294 10.04 9.48 19.81
C ARG A 294 9.25 9.42 18.50
N LEU A 295 8.79 10.56 17.99
CA LEU A 295 8.02 10.63 16.73
C LEU A 295 8.85 10.09 15.56
N ALA A 296 10.12 10.48 15.44
CA ALA A 296 11.02 10.01 14.38
C ALA A 296 11.23 8.49 14.42
N ARG A 297 11.36 7.90 15.63
CA ARG A 297 11.42 6.44 15.79
C ARG A 297 10.14 5.77 15.30
N VAL A 298 8.97 6.30 15.65
CA VAL A 298 7.68 5.74 15.23
C VAL A 298 7.50 5.86 13.71
N VAL A 299 7.73 7.06 13.17
CA VAL A 299 7.65 7.34 11.73
C VAL A 299 8.54 6.38 10.95
N ARG A 300 9.81 6.21 11.36
CA ARG A 300 10.73 5.27 10.69
C ARG A 300 10.20 3.84 10.66
N GLU A 301 9.64 3.35 11.75
CA GLU A 301 9.11 1.98 11.80
C GLU A 301 7.85 1.83 10.94
N VAL A 302 6.95 2.82 10.96
CA VAL A 302 5.74 2.83 10.11
C VAL A 302 6.11 2.93 8.64
N SER A 303 7.14 3.68 8.31
CA SER A 303 7.73 3.79 6.97
C SER A 303 8.17 2.44 6.40
N THR A 304 8.61 1.49 7.23
CA THR A 304 8.97 0.14 6.75
C THR A 304 7.77 -0.74 6.36
N ILE A 305 6.56 -0.36 6.77
CA ILE A 305 5.32 -1.11 6.56
C ILE A 305 4.30 -0.35 5.71
N THR A 306 4.66 0.83 5.17
CA THR A 306 3.78 1.73 4.44
C THR A 306 4.41 2.11 3.10
N ARG A 307 3.64 2.12 2.00
CA ARG A 307 4.17 2.36 0.65
C ARG A 307 4.04 3.79 0.14
N HIS A 308 3.03 4.57 0.54
CA HIS A 308 2.81 5.90 -0.04
C HIS A 308 2.91 7.03 0.97
N LEU A 309 2.12 7.01 2.04
CA LEU A 309 1.95 8.19 2.89
C LEU A 309 1.88 7.84 4.37
N VAL A 310 2.67 8.56 5.17
CA VAL A 310 2.53 8.59 6.64
C VAL A 310 2.05 9.98 7.03
N VAL A 311 0.99 10.08 7.83
CA VAL A 311 0.41 11.35 8.30
C VAL A 311 0.58 11.45 9.81
N LEU A 312 1.16 12.55 10.27
CA LEU A 312 1.13 12.97 11.68
C LEU A 312 0.02 14.01 11.86
N GLU A 313 -1.00 13.64 12.60
CA GLU A 313 -2.19 14.46 12.82
C GLU A 313 -2.00 15.45 13.98
N ASP A 314 -2.49 16.69 13.80
CA ASP A 314 -2.47 17.80 14.76
C ASP A 314 -1.11 18.05 15.46
N LEU A 315 -0.03 18.08 14.70
CA LEU A 315 1.32 18.10 15.27
C LEU A 315 1.65 19.38 16.05
N ASP A 316 1.21 20.54 15.56
CA ASP A 316 1.34 21.82 16.26
C ASP A 316 0.67 21.78 17.65
N ARG A 317 -0.54 21.22 17.70
CA ARG A 317 -1.29 21.03 18.95
C ARG A 317 -0.62 20.04 19.89
N ALA A 318 -0.10 18.95 19.35
CA ALA A 318 0.58 17.91 20.13
C ALA A 318 1.88 18.43 20.76
N LEU A 319 2.59 19.33 20.08
CA LEU A 319 3.85 19.90 20.57
C LEU A 319 3.67 21.13 21.47
N ALA A 320 2.53 21.83 21.41
CA ALA A 320 2.28 23.04 22.19
C ALA A 320 2.62 22.92 23.70
N PRO A 321 2.28 21.82 24.41
CA PRO A 321 2.65 21.68 25.83
C PRO A 321 4.16 21.59 26.09
N LEU A 322 4.94 21.15 25.08
CA LEU A 322 6.40 20.99 25.18
C LEU A 322 7.17 22.27 24.83
N ILE A 323 6.49 23.29 24.25
CA ILE A 323 7.08 24.58 23.90
C ILE A 323 7.13 25.52 25.10
N ALA A 324 6.09 25.50 25.94
CA ALA A 324 5.95 26.37 27.11
C ALA A 324 7.17 26.41 28.06
N PRO A 325 7.88 25.29 28.35
CA PRO A 325 9.05 25.33 29.24
C PRO A 325 10.35 25.85 28.60
N GLU A 326 10.38 26.11 27.29
CA GLU A 326 11.60 26.48 26.55
C GLU A 326 11.69 28.00 26.29
N THR A 327 12.90 28.53 26.07
CA THR A 327 13.04 29.90 25.53
C THR A 327 12.61 29.93 24.06
N PRO A 328 12.06 31.05 23.54
CA PRO A 328 11.62 31.13 22.15
C PRO A 328 12.71 30.73 21.14
N GLN A 329 13.96 31.15 21.35
CA GLN A 329 15.07 30.81 20.47
C GLN A 329 15.37 29.29 20.47
N ARG A 330 15.37 28.65 21.65
CA ARG A 330 15.60 27.20 21.77
C ARG A 330 14.44 26.40 21.21
N ALA A 331 13.21 26.80 21.51
CA ALA A 331 12.01 26.16 20.98
C ALA A 331 12.01 26.18 19.44
N ARG A 332 12.31 27.34 18.85
CA ARG A 332 12.37 27.50 17.39
C ARG A 332 13.41 26.59 16.76
N LEU A 333 14.63 26.55 17.29
CA LEU A 333 15.68 25.66 16.79
C LEU A 333 15.26 24.18 16.90
N ALA A 334 14.74 23.77 18.06
CA ALA A 334 14.31 22.39 18.29
C ALA A 334 13.15 21.96 17.36
N LEU A 335 12.23 22.87 17.04
CA LEU A 335 11.15 22.62 16.08
C LEU A 335 11.68 22.44 14.65
N GLN A 336 12.63 23.28 14.23
CA GLN A 336 13.22 23.20 12.89
C GLN A 336 14.08 21.95 12.72
N GLU A 337 14.96 21.65 13.68
CA GLU A 337 15.77 20.43 13.70
C GLU A 337 14.89 19.18 13.84
N GLY A 338 13.82 19.25 14.64
CA GLY A 338 12.85 18.19 14.81
C GLY A 338 12.09 17.86 13.52
N MET A 339 11.66 18.88 12.77
CA MET A 339 11.05 18.70 11.46
C MET A 339 12.03 18.06 10.47
N ALA A 340 13.29 18.50 10.46
CA ALA A 340 14.33 17.88 9.66
C ALA A 340 14.52 16.40 10.03
N LEU A 341 14.57 16.08 11.32
CA LEU A 341 14.70 14.70 11.81
C LEU A 341 13.54 13.83 11.32
N LEU A 342 12.31 14.34 11.38
CA LEU A 342 11.13 13.64 10.87
C LEU A 342 11.21 13.40 9.36
N ALA A 343 11.59 14.42 8.58
CA ALA A 343 11.73 14.34 7.13
C ALA A 343 12.73 13.24 6.70
N HIS A 344 13.86 13.15 7.39
CA HIS A 344 14.91 12.18 7.06
C HIS A 344 14.56 10.74 7.47
N ASN A 345 13.68 10.57 8.46
CA ASN A 345 13.21 9.25 8.90
C ASN A 345 11.90 8.80 8.23
N GLY A 346 11.13 9.71 7.63
CA GLY A 346 9.85 9.45 6.98
C GLY A 346 9.95 9.16 5.49
N ALA A 347 10.35 7.93 5.12
CA ALA A 347 10.21 7.44 3.75
C ALA A 347 8.87 6.69 3.59
N PRO A 348 8.10 6.83 2.50
CA PRO A 348 8.43 7.55 1.28
C PRO A 348 7.98 9.02 1.27
N LYS A 349 6.88 9.39 1.96
CA LYS A 349 6.42 10.78 2.11
C LYS A 349 5.74 10.97 3.46
N LEU A 350 6.14 12.01 4.19
CA LEU A 350 5.55 12.38 5.48
C LEU A 350 4.63 13.59 5.30
N ARG A 351 3.39 13.50 5.77
CA ARG A 351 2.48 14.64 5.89
C ARG A 351 2.34 15.05 7.34
N MET A 352 2.44 16.35 7.59
CA MET A 352 2.19 16.95 8.89
C MET A 352 0.94 17.82 8.77
N THR A 353 -0.11 17.51 9.53
CA THR A 353 -1.28 18.38 9.60
C THR A 353 -1.14 19.32 10.79
N LEU A 354 -1.43 20.59 10.57
CA LEU A 354 -1.40 21.65 11.56
C LEU A 354 -2.79 22.27 11.67
N GLY A 355 -3.21 22.59 12.89
CA GLY A 355 -4.51 23.22 13.14
C GLY A 355 -4.61 24.63 12.55
N ALA A 356 -5.84 25.15 12.50
CA ALA A 356 -6.04 26.55 12.14
C ALA A 356 -5.37 27.50 13.16
N PRO A 357 -4.91 28.69 12.72
CA PRO A 357 -4.36 29.71 13.61
C PRO A 357 -5.27 30.00 14.80
N ARG A 358 -4.73 29.92 16.03
CA ARG A 358 -5.49 30.04 17.29
C ARG A 358 -5.06 31.21 18.17
N GLY A 359 -3.82 31.70 18.00
CA GLY A 359 -3.15 32.64 18.89
C GLY A 359 -2.47 31.96 20.10
N ASP A 360 -2.16 30.65 20.01
CA ASP A 360 -1.57 29.87 21.11
C ASP A 360 -0.13 29.40 20.80
N ALA A 361 0.48 28.61 21.69
CA ALA A 361 1.83 28.07 21.49
C ALA A 361 1.95 27.13 20.26
N GLY A 362 0.84 26.58 19.74
CA GLY A 362 0.82 25.82 18.50
C GLY A 362 1.11 26.69 17.28
N ASP A 363 0.63 27.94 17.27
CA ASP A 363 0.93 28.90 16.19
C ASP A 363 2.44 29.21 16.12
N PHE A 364 3.13 29.19 17.27
CA PHE A 364 4.60 29.30 17.31
C PHE A 364 5.29 28.11 16.62
N ALA A 365 4.77 26.89 16.81
CA ALA A 365 5.25 25.70 16.11
C ALA A 365 5.03 25.83 14.60
N THR A 366 3.83 26.24 14.20
CA THR A 366 3.47 26.47 12.79
C THR A 366 4.41 27.49 12.14
N LEU A 367 4.68 28.63 12.78
CA LEU A 367 5.65 29.60 12.27
C LEU A 367 7.05 28.99 12.08
N ALA A 368 7.55 28.24 13.06
CA ALA A 368 8.87 27.62 12.97
C ALA A 368 8.96 26.63 11.80
N PHE A 369 7.91 25.84 11.55
CA PHE A 369 7.84 24.91 10.42
C PHE A 369 7.75 25.62 9.07
N LEU A 370 6.96 26.69 8.97
CA LEU A 370 6.90 27.53 7.76
C LEU A 370 8.25 28.18 7.46
N ASP A 371 8.96 28.63 8.49
CA ASP A 371 10.28 29.20 8.34
C ASP A 371 11.32 28.15 7.96
N ALA A 372 11.21 26.91 8.46
CA ALA A 372 12.03 25.78 8.02
C ALA A 372 11.80 25.48 6.53
N LEU A 373 10.54 25.46 6.08
CA LEU A 373 10.20 25.29 4.67
C LEU A 373 10.84 26.36 3.79
N CYS A 374 10.98 27.60 4.27
CA CYS A 374 11.62 28.68 3.52
C CYS A 374 13.16 28.73 3.65
N GLY A 375 13.77 27.80 4.39
CA GLY A 375 15.22 27.72 4.60
C GLY A 375 16.02 27.24 3.39
N GLU A 376 17.34 27.09 3.57
CA GLU A 376 18.26 26.66 2.51
C GLU A 376 18.18 25.14 2.23
N ASP A 377 17.79 24.32 3.21
CA ASP A 377 17.64 22.86 3.06
C ASP A 377 16.32 22.49 2.36
N SER A 378 16.35 22.46 1.03
CA SER A 378 15.20 22.01 0.24
C SER A 378 15.05 20.48 0.16
N GLY A 379 16.04 19.69 0.59
CA GLY A 379 15.92 18.22 0.65
C GLY A 379 14.80 17.77 1.58
N MET A 380 14.49 18.60 2.58
CA MET A 380 13.32 18.45 3.44
C MET A 380 11.99 18.63 2.67
N ARG A 381 11.91 19.57 1.73
CA ARG A 381 10.67 19.95 1.01
C ARG A 381 10.12 18.85 0.13
N SER A 382 10.99 17.97 -0.38
CA SER A 382 10.57 16.82 -1.20
C SER A 382 10.03 15.66 -0.35
N ARG A 383 10.39 15.60 0.94
CA ARG A 383 10.04 14.50 1.87
C ARG A 383 8.85 14.82 2.77
N VAL A 384 8.62 16.09 3.05
CA VAL A 384 7.53 16.55 3.94
C VAL A 384 6.49 17.35 3.16
N GLU A 385 5.22 17.13 3.49
CA GLU A 385 4.09 17.93 3.04
C GLU A 385 3.34 18.50 4.25
N ILE A 386 3.26 19.84 4.36
CA ILE A 386 2.49 20.49 5.42
C ILE A 386 1.07 20.79 4.95
N PHE A 387 0.08 20.38 5.75
CA PHE A 387 -1.33 20.74 5.63
C PHE A 387 -1.70 21.68 6.76
N LEU A 388 -1.98 22.95 6.45
CA LEU A 388 -2.38 23.96 7.43
C LEU A 388 -3.89 24.17 7.37
N GLY A 389 -4.59 23.97 8.49
CA GLY A 389 -6.00 24.34 8.62
C GLY A 389 -6.22 25.84 8.43
N VAL A 390 -7.27 26.22 7.71
CA VAL A 390 -7.70 27.62 7.56
C VAL A 390 -9.21 27.69 7.66
N ASN A 391 -9.71 28.68 8.39
CA ASN A 391 -11.12 29.00 8.48
C ASN A 391 -11.33 30.51 8.28
N ALA A 392 -12.60 30.94 8.14
CA ALA A 392 -12.93 32.35 7.96
C ALA A 392 -12.42 33.23 9.12
N ALA A 393 -12.44 32.70 10.36
CA ALA A 393 -11.98 33.42 11.55
C ALA A 393 -10.47 33.74 11.54
N ALA A 394 -9.67 33.08 10.68
CA ALA A 394 -8.26 33.43 10.50
C ALA A 394 -8.05 34.79 9.80
N PHE A 395 -9.07 35.33 9.12
CA PHE A 395 -9.02 36.63 8.45
C PHE A 395 -9.54 37.79 9.31
N GLU A 396 -10.21 37.50 10.42
CA GLU A 396 -10.85 38.49 11.28
C GLU A 396 -9.92 39.01 12.39
N ASP A 397 -8.98 38.17 12.84
CA ASP A 397 -8.01 38.49 13.89
C ASP A 397 -6.64 38.85 13.30
N GLU A 398 -6.03 39.94 13.79
CA GLU A 398 -4.77 40.45 13.24
C GLU A 398 -3.58 39.49 13.45
N ALA A 399 -3.51 38.82 14.60
CA ALA A 399 -2.42 37.89 14.89
C ALA A 399 -2.52 36.62 14.02
N ARG A 400 -3.74 36.09 13.85
CA ARG A 400 -4.01 34.96 12.95
C ARG A 400 -3.79 35.31 11.49
N LEU A 401 -4.15 36.53 11.09
CA LEU A 401 -3.92 37.01 9.73
C LEU A 401 -2.42 37.11 9.42
N ARG A 402 -1.59 37.61 10.34
CA ARG A 402 -0.12 37.64 10.16
C ARG A 402 0.48 36.25 9.95
N LEU A 403 0.00 35.24 10.69
CA LEU A 403 0.41 33.84 10.49
C LEU A 403 -0.01 33.35 9.09
N LEU A 404 -1.24 33.64 8.68
CA LEU A 404 -1.76 33.26 7.38
C LEU A 404 -1.02 33.96 6.23
N GLU A 405 -0.66 35.24 6.38
CA GLU A 405 0.20 35.97 5.46
C GLU A 405 1.57 35.29 5.31
N ARG A 406 2.18 34.86 6.43
CA ARG A 406 3.44 34.12 6.39
C ARG A 406 3.29 32.78 5.66
N ALA A 407 2.20 32.06 5.91
CA ALA A 407 1.89 30.80 5.21
C ALA A 407 1.65 31.02 3.71
N ALA A 408 0.90 32.06 3.33
CA ALA A 408 0.68 32.43 1.93
C ALA A 408 1.98 32.83 1.21
N SER A 409 2.88 33.51 1.91
CA SER A 409 4.22 33.83 1.40
C SER A 409 5.02 32.55 1.14
N ALA A 410 5.08 31.63 2.11
CA ALA A 410 5.75 30.35 1.95
C ALA A 410 5.15 29.53 0.78
N ALA A 411 3.82 29.49 0.67
CA ALA A 411 3.13 28.76 -0.39
C ALA A 411 3.40 29.36 -1.77
N SER A 412 3.45 30.69 -1.89
CA SER A 412 3.85 31.34 -3.14
C SER A 412 5.32 31.11 -3.52
N PHE A 413 6.17 30.81 -2.53
CA PHE A 413 7.60 30.57 -2.73
C PHE A 413 7.90 29.11 -3.12
N CYS A 414 7.32 28.13 -2.41
CA CYS A 414 7.65 26.71 -2.57
C CYS A 414 6.45 25.78 -2.79
N GLY A 415 5.24 26.32 -2.94
CA GLY A 415 4.00 25.55 -3.07
C GLY A 415 3.54 24.88 -1.76
N GLN A 416 4.18 25.19 -0.64
CA GLN A 416 3.81 24.69 0.70
C GLN A 416 3.69 25.83 1.71
N PRO A 417 2.77 25.76 2.69
CA PRO A 417 1.89 24.63 2.99
C PRO A 417 0.73 24.53 1.99
N LEU A 418 0.07 23.37 1.99
CA LEU A 418 -1.29 23.25 1.45
C LEU A 418 -2.27 23.73 2.50
N PHE A 419 -3.38 24.30 2.07
CA PHE A 419 -4.39 24.83 2.97
C PHE A 419 -5.59 23.89 3.05
N ALA A 420 -5.83 23.32 4.22
CA ALA A 420 -7.04 22.56 4.50
C ALA A 420 -8.17 23.52 4.88
N LEU A 421 -9.21 23.59 4.06
CA LEU A 421 -10.29 24.57 4.23
C LEU A 421 -11.56 23.96 4.85
N ARG A 422 -11.65 22.62 4.81
CA ARG A 422 -12.63 21.86 5.57
C ARG A 422 -11.92 21.19 6.73
N ASP A 423 -12.58 21.18 7.88
CA ASP A 423 -12.02 20.66 9.13
C ASP A 423 -11.79 19.14 9.00
N ALA A 424 -10.60 18.75 8.55
CA ALA A 424 -10.23 17.36 8.35
C ALA A 424 -10.03 16.62 9.70
N ALA A 425 -9.81 17.35 10.79
CA ALA A 425 -9.30 16.82 12.05
C ALA A 425 -10.39 16.34 13.04
N ARG A 426 -11.68 16.60 12.81
CA ARG A 426 -12.76 16.13 13.72
C ARG A 426 -14.06 15.69 13.07
N ALA A 427 -14.21 15.79 11.75
CA ALA A 427 -15.24 15.02 11.09
C ALA A 427 -14.78 13.56 11.07
N GLY A 428 -15.28 12.73 12.01
CA GLY A 428 -15.38 11.29 11.74
C GLY A 428 -15.90 11.17 10.32
N GLU A 429 -15.14 10.54 9.43
CA GLU A 429 -15.19 10.87 8.00
C GLU A 429 -16.66 10.87 7.55
N ARG A 430 -17.22 12.03 7.21
CA ARG A 430 -18.63 12.09 6.85
C ARG A 430 -18.73 11.64 5.41
N GLY A 431 -19.05 10.36 5.21
CA GLY A 431 -19.55 9.91 3.92
C GLY A 431 -20.95 10.48 3.68
N MET A 432 -21.45 10.39 2.44
CA MET A 432 -22.84 10.73 2.11
C MET A 432 -23.87 10.00 3.00
N PHE A 433 -23.46 8.91 3.66
CA PHE A 433 -24.28 8.05 4.53
C PHE A 433 -23.92 8.10 6.03
N GLY A 434 -23.16 9.10 6.51
CA GLY A 434 -22.94 9.35 7.96
C GLY A 434 -21.47 9.31 8.43
N ASP A 435 -21.28 9.43 9.75
CA ASP A 435 -19.97 9.44 10.42
C ASP A 435 -19.29 8.07 10.34
N LEU A 436 -18.11 8.00 9.72
CA LEU A 436 -17.40 6.76 9.42
C LEU A 436 -16.43 6.29 10.53
N GLY A 437 -16.67 6.71 11.78
CA GLY A 437 -16.04 6.16 12.99
C GLY A 437 -15.36 7.20 13.88
N GLU A 438 -15.96 7.47 15.04
CA GLU A 438 -15.34 8.23 16.13
C GLU A 438 -14.36 7.34 16.93
N GLY A 439 -13.23 7.90 17.37
CA GLY A 439 -12.45 7.35 18.49
C GLY A 439 -11.26 6.42 18.20
N ARG A 440 -10.79 6.28 16.95
CA ARG A 440 -9.54 5.54 16.66
C ARG A 440 -8.34 6.49 16.58
N LEU A 441 -7.40 6.34 17.52
CA LEU A 441 -6.18 7.17 17.61
C LEU A 441 -5.23 6.99 16.41
N HIS A 442 -5.19 5.80 15.80
CA HIS A 442 -4.33 5.52 14.65
C HIS A 442 -5.13 4.74 13.61
N ARG A 443 -4.98 5.08 12.33
CA ARG A 443 -5.74 4.48 11.22
C ARG A 443 -4.82 4.11 10.05
N ALA A 444 -5.23 3.13 9.27
CA ALA A 444 -4.52 2.73 8.06
C ALA A 444 -5.47 2.44 6.90
N ILE A 445 -5.09 2.88 5.70
CA ILE A 445 -5.68 2.44 4.45
C ILE A 445 -4.92 1.19 4.00
N LEU A 446 -5.62 0.06 3.95
CA LEU A 446 -4.99 -1.23 3.69
C LEU A 446 -4.62 -1.43 2.21
N ALA A 447 -5.38 -0.82 1.30
CA ALA A 447 -5.14 -0.89 -0.14
C ALA A 447 -5.75 0.34 -0.85
N ARG A 448 -5.13 0.73 -1.97
CA ARG A 448 -5.58 1.82 -2.85
C ARG A 448 -5.53 1.40 -4.32
N ALA A 449 -6.52 1.84 -5.09
CA ALA A 449 -6.63 1.58 -6.52
C ALA A 449 -7.27 2.76 -7.26
N GLY A 450 -6.86 2.94 -8.52
CA GLY A 450 -7.46 3.87 -9.47
C GLY A 450 -8.45 3.15 -10.39
N LEU A 451 -9.59 3.77 -10.68
CA LEU A 451 -10.59 3.26 -11.63
C LEU A 451 -10.64 4.14 -12.87
N ASN A 452 -10.41 3.56 -14.05
CA ASN A 452 -10.44 4.32 -15.31
C ASN A 452 -11.89 4.54 -15.78
N LEU A 453 -12.38 5.76 -15.62
CA LEU A 453 -13.73 6.14 -16.04
C LEU A 453 -13.81 6.47 -17.54
N VAL A 454 -12.68 6.80 -18.18
CA VAL A 454 -12.65 7.17 -19.60
C VAL A 454 -12.98 5.96 -20.48
N THR A 455 -12.30 4.83 -20.26
CA THR A 455 -12.61 3.58 -20.98
C THR A 455 -14.09 3.19 -20.79
N THR A 456 -14.60 3.35 -19.57
CA THR A 456 -15.99 3.03 -19.23
C THR A 456 -16.97 3.93 -20.01
N ALA A 457 -16.68 5.22 -20.15
CA ALA A 457 -17.49 6.14 -20.95
C ALA A 457 -17.42 5.86 -22.46
N LEU A 458 -16.27 5.42 -22.97
CA LEU A 458 -16.08 5.12 -24.39
C LEU A 458 -16.83 3.86 -24.85
N GLU A 459 -17.08 2.92 -23.95
CA GLU A 459 -17.84 1.70 -24.24
C GLU A 459 -19.36 1.93 -24.37
N VAL A 460 -19.84 3.13 -24.04
CA VAL A 460 -21.26 3.48 -24.03
C VAL A 460 -21.57 4.55 -25.09
N ALA A 461 -22.81 4.58 -25.58
CA ALA A 461 -23.29 5.60 -26.50
C ALA A 461 -23.35 6.99 -25.81
N PRO A 462 -22.98 8.09 -26.50
CA PRO A 462 -23.14 9.43 -25.95
C PRO A 462 -24.60 9.72 -25.60
N GLY A 463 -24.83 10.33 -24.44
CA GLY A 463 -26.17 10.63 -23.90
C GLY A 463 -26.77 9.51 -23.05
N ASP A 464 -26.21 8.30 -23.05
CA ASP A 464 -26.76 7.15 -22.31
C ASP A 464 -26.14 7.01 -20.92
N MET A 465 -26.56 7.88 -20.00
CA MET A 465 -26.13 7.84 -18.60
C MET A 465 -26.55 6.53 -17.90
N ALA A 466 -27.69 5.94 -18.29
CA ALA A 466 -28.18 4.71 -17.65
C ALA A 466 -27.28 3.52 -17.96
N ALA A 467 -26.89 3.34 -19.23
CA ALA A 467 -25.93 2.32 -19.61
C ALA A 467 -24.54 2.57 -19.01
N PHE A 468 -24.11 3.84 -18.89
CA PHE A 468 -22.86 4.18 -18.21
C PHE A 468 -22.87 3.78 -16.75
N LEU A 469 -23.92 4.09 -16.00
CA LEU A 469 -24.02 3.71 -14.58
C LEU A 469 -24.10 2.18 -14.40
N ALA A 470 -24.80 1.47 -15.29
CA ALA A 470 -24.85 0.00 -15.26
C ALA A 470 -23.45 -0.61 -15.46
N LEU A 471 -22.69 -0.16 -16.47
CA LEU A 471 -21.33 -0.63 -16.69
C LEU A 471 -20.38 -0.22 -15.54
N LEU A 472 -20.58 0.98 -14.98
CA LEU A 472 -19.81 1.47 -13.85
C LEU A 472 -19.99 0.60 -12.60
N GLU A 473 -21.16 -0.01 -12.39
CA GLU A 473 -21.40 -0.95 -11.29
C GLU A 473 -20.42 -2.13 -11.35
N ASP A 474 -20.32 -2.79 -12.51
CA ASP A 474 -19.41 -3.92 -12.72
C ASP A 474 -17.94 -3.53 -12.51
N ARG A 475 -17.58 -2.32 -12.97
CA ARG A 475 -16.22 -1.78 -12.85
C ARG A 475 -15.87 -1.42 -11.40
N VAL A 476 -16.81 -0.86 -10.63
CA VAL A 476 -16.65 -0.62 -9.20
C VAL A 476 -16.54 -1.93 -8.44
N GLN A 477 -17.37 -2.93 -8.75
CA GLN A 477 -17.30 -4.26 -8.15
C GLN A 477 -15.92 -4.88 -8.37
N LEU A 478 -15.39 -4.85 -9.59
CA LEU A 478 -14.05 -5.33 -9.92
C LEU A 478 -12.96 -4.64 -9.09
N ALA A 479 -13.00 -3.31 -8.99
CA ALA A 479 -12.01 -2.55 -8.25
C ALA A 479 -12.06 -2.80 -6.74
N VAL A 480 -13.26 -2.89 -6.16
CA VAL A 480 -13.41 -3.19 -4.73
C VAL A 480 -13.00 -4.63 -4.41
N ASP A 481 -13.31 -5.59 -5.28
CA ASP A 481 -12.84 -6.98 -5.12
C ASP A 481 -11.31 -7.04 -5.09
N ALA A 482 -10.64 -6.30 -5.98
CA ALA A 482 -9.18 -6.20 -5.98
C ALA A 482 -8.63 -5.64 -4.65
N LEU A 483 -9.24 -4.55 -4.15
CA LEU A 483 -8.86 -3.93 -2.86
C LEU A 483 -9.08 -4.90 -1.69
N VAL A 484 -10.18 -5.66 -1.69
CA VAL A 484 -10.49 -6.66 -0.66
C VAL A 484 -9.49 -7.82 -0.70
N GLN A 485 -9.14 -8.33 -1.88
CA GLN A 485 -8.12 -9.38 -2.04
C GLN A 485 -6.78 -8.92 -1.46
N ARG A 486 -6.37 -7.69 -1.79
CA ARG A 486 -5.15 -7.06 -1.26
C ARG A 486 -5.19 -6.93 0.26
N ALA A 487 -6.28 -6.41 0.81
CA ALA A 487 -6.45 -6.22 2.26
C ALA A 487 -6.45 -7.55 3.03
N ARG A 488 -7.12 -8.59 2.51
CA ARG A 488 -7.10 -9.93 3.11
C ARG A 488 -5.69 -10.53 3.09
N PHE A 489 -4.91 -10.29 2.04
CA PHE A 489 -3.51 -10.71 2.01
C PHE A 489 -2.68 -10.00 3.09
N VAL A 490 -2.80 -8.67 3.22
CA VAL A 490 -2.14 -7.90 4.30
C VAL A 490 -2.53 -8.43 5.68
N GLU A 491 -3.82 -8.71 5.89
CA GLU A 491 -4.34 -9.29 7.14
C GLU A 491 -3.73 -10.67 7.45
N ARG A 492 -3.61 -11.55 6.45
CA ARG A 492 -2.92 -12.84 6.61
C ARG A 492 -1.45 -12.66 6.99
N VAL A 493 -0.75 -11.74 6.34
CA VAL A 493 0.66 -11.47 6.66
C VAL A 493 0.81 -10.89 8.07
N ALA A 494 -0.09 -10.00 8.48
CA ALA A 494 -0.07 -9.36 9.80
C ALA A 494 -0.40 -10.32 10.96
N LYS A 495 -1.23 -11.34 10.70
CA LYS A 495 -1.62 -12.36 11.68
C LYS A 495 -0.64 -13.53 11.79
N ARG A 496 0.32 -13.66 10.87
CA ARG A 496 1.26 -14.79 10.85
C ARG A 496 2.07 -14.88 12.16
N ASP A 497 2.41 -16.10 12.55
CA ASP A 497 3.35 -16.31 13.64
C ASP A 497 4.76 -15.91 13.22
N LEU A 498 5.35 -15.01 13.99
CA LEU A 498 6.74 -14.62 13.83
C LEU A 498 7.56 -15.26 14.97
N PRO A 499 8.69 -15.91 14.66
CA PRO A 499 9.60 -16.37 15.71
C PRO A 499 10.09 -15.17 16.52
N GLN A 500 10.17 -15.33 17.84
CA GLN A 500 10.66 -14.26 18.72
C GLN A 500 12.17 -14.04 18.51
N PRO A 501 12.66 -12.80 18.61
CA PRO A 501 11.91 -11.57 18.94
C PRO A 501 11.18 -10.95 17.75
N VAL A 502 9.93 -10.52 17.94
CA VAL A 502 9.15 -9.81 16.90
C VAL A 502 9.58 -8.33 16.81
N GLY A 503 9.98 -7.90 15.62
CA GLY A 503 10.33 -6.51 15.31
C GLY A 503 9.22 -5.50 15.63
N LEU A 504 9.59 -4.23 15.82
CA LEU A 504 8.64 -3.17 16.18
C LEU A 504 7.66 -2.88 15.04
N GLY A 505 8.14 -2.64 13.81
CA GLY A 505 7.29 -2.49 12.63
C GLY A 505 6.27 -3.64 12.44
N ALA A 506 6.67 -4.89 12.65
CA ALA A 506 5.74 -6.03 12.55
C ALA A 506 4.64 -6.02 13.62
N ARG A 507 4.94 -5.60 14.85
CA ARG A 507 3.93 -5.42 15.91
C ARG A 507 2.96 -4.29 15.58
N MET A 508 3.49 -3.17 15.10
CA MET A 508 2.70 -2.02 14.70
C MET A 508 1.78 -2.35 13.52
N ALA A 509 2.31 -3.04 12.50
CA ALA A 509 1.53 -3.52 11.36
C ALA A 509 0.37 -4.40 11.82
N ARG A 510 0.62 -5.36 12.72
CA ARG A 510 -0.45 -6.20 13.29
C ARG A 510 -1.52 -5.37 13.98
N SER A 511 -1.15 -4.43 14.83
CA SER A 511 -2.13 -3.57 15.50
C SER A 511 -2.92 -2.69 14.53
N LEU A 512 -2.25 -2.03 13.59
CA LEU A 512 -2.87 -1.14 12.60
C LEU A 512 -3.83 -1.89 11.68
N VAL A 513 -3.42 -3.05 11.18
CA VAL A 513 -4.24 -3.88 10.29
C VAL A 513 -5.48 -4.41 10.98
N LEU A 514 -5.35 -4.87 12.23
CA LEU A 514 -6.51 -5.37 13.00
C LEU A 514 -7.47 -4.25 13.43
N ALA A 515 -6.96 -3.02 13.58
CA ALA A 515 -7.74 -1.85 13.97
C ALA A 515 -8.34 -1.09 12.78
N SER A 516 -8.03 -1.46 11.53
CA SER A 516 -8.45 -0.71 10.34
C SER A 516 -9.25 -1.58 9.37
N ARG A 517 -10.23 -0.98 8.70
CA ARG A 517 -11.07 -1.63 7.68
C ARG A 517 -11.16 -0.79 6.40
N ASP A 518 -10.31 0.23 6.28
CA ASP A 518 -10.42 1.24 5.25
C ASP A 518 -9.67 0.83 3.97
N LEU A 519 -10.38 0.96 2.85
CA LEU A 519 -9.90 0.79 1.47
C LEU A 519 -10.04 2.14 0.76
N CYS A 520 -9.29 2.36 -0.31
CA CYS A 520 -9.34 3.62 -1.04
C CYS A 520 -9.53 3.39 -2.55
N LEU A 521 -10.59 3.98 -3.11
CA LEU A 521 -10.86 3.97 -4.54
C LEU A 521 -10.76 5.39 -5.08
N VAL A 522 -9.95 5.58 -6.12
CA VAL A 522 -9.75 6.89 -6.75
C VAL A 522 -10.34 6.86 -8.17
N PRO A 523 -11.33 7.70 -8.50
CA PRO A 523 -11.77 7.83 -9.89
C PRO A 523 -10.66 8.47 -10.72
N VAL A 524 -10.42 7.96 -11.93
CA VAL A 524 -9.45 8.53 -12.87
C VAL A 524 -10.17 8.91 -14.16
N GLY A 525 -9.96 10.16 -14.59
CA GLY A 525 -10.57 10.75 -15.77
C GLY A 525 -12.06 11.09 -15.59
N LEU A 526 -12.50 11.44 -14.37
CA LEU A 526 -13.91 11.74 -14.08
C LEU A 526 -14.48 12.84 -14.97
N GLN A 527 -13.76 13.96 -15.13
CA GLN A 527 -14.21 15.09 -15.94
C GLN A 527 -14.29 14.72 -17.42
N GLN A 528 -13.29 13.98 -17.94
CA GLN A 528 -13.28 13.51 -19.32
C GLN A 528 -14.43 12.52 -19.58
N ALA A 529 -14.64 11.57 -18.68
CA ALA A 529 -15.75 10.61 -18.75
C ALA A 529 -17.11 11.34 -18.73
N ALA A 530 -17.25 12.35 -17.88
CA ALA A 530 -18.47 13.16 -17.82
C ALA A 530 -18.75 13.91 -19.13
N CYS A 531 -17.74 14.50 -19.77
CA CYS A 531 -17.89 15.11 -21.09
C CYS A 531 -18.28 14.07 -22.16
N LEU A 532 -17.65 12.90 -22.16
CA LEU A 532 -17.92 11.82 -23.13
C LEU A 532 -19.34 11.28 -23.03
N VAL A 533 -19.81 11.01 -21.80
CA VAL A 533 -21.16 10.47 -21.57
C VAL A 533 -22.23 11.55 -21.82
N SER A 534 -21.98 12.80 -21.45
CA SER A 534 -22.96 13.88 -21.66
C SER A 534 -22.95 14.48 -23.06
N GLY A 535 -21.90 14.23 -23.87
CA GLY A 535 -21.66 14.92 -25.13
C GLY A 535 -21.30 16.41 -24.98
N ALA A 536 -20.96 16.85 -23.78
CA ALA A 536 -20.63 18.24 -23.50
C ALA A 536 -19.26 18.64 -24.10
N PRO A 537 -19.11 19.92 -24.53
CA PRO A 537 -17.87 20.39 -25.16
C PRO A 537 -16.70 20.56 -24.18
N GLY A 538 -16.94 20.59 -22.87
CA GLY A 538 -15.92 20.77 -21.86
C GLY A 538 -16.45 20.63 -20.43
N ALA A 539 -15.54 20.42 -19.48
CA ALA A 539 -15.85 20.04 -18.10
C ALA A 539 -16.70 21.08 -17.36
N SER A 540 -16.56 22.37 -17.70
CA SER A 540 -17.34 23.46 -17.10
C SER A 540 -18.80 23.54 -17.54
N SER A 541 -19.19 22.74 -18.53
CA SER A 541 -20.57 22.71 -19.02
C SER A 541 -21.53 22.15 -17.97
N PRO A 542 -22.75 22.71 -17.80
CA PRO A 542 -23.73 22.19 -16.83
C PRO A 542 -24.08 20.70 -17.02
N ALA A 543 -24.06 20.21 -18.25
CA ALA A 543 -24.29 18.79 -18.55
C ALA A 543 -23.16 17.88 -18.06
N ALA A 544 -21.90 18.28 -18.27
CA ALA A 544 -20.73 17.56 -17.75
C ALA A 544 -20.70 17.56 -16.22
N GLN A 545 -20.99 18.71 -15.59
CA GLN A 545 -21.03 18.82 -14.14
C GLN A 545 -22.09 17.88 -13.51
N ARG A 546 -23.30 17.82 -14.09
CA ARG A 546 -24.34 16.88 -13.64
C ARG A 546 -23.89 15.42 -13.83
N ALA A 547 -23.29 15.10 -14.98
CA ALA A 547 -22.78 13.77 -15.27
C ALA A 547 -21.68 13.33 -14.29
N ALA A 548 -20.73 14.22 -13.98
CA ALA A 548 -19.67 13.98 -13.01
C ALA A 548 -20.24 13.74 -11.60
N GLN A 549 -21.21 14.56 -11.18
CA GLN A 549 -21.88 14.40 -9.89
C GLN A 549 -22.64 13.07 -9.80
N GLN A 550 -23.38 12.70 -10.85
CA GLN A 550 -24.10 11.42 -10.92
C GLN A 550 -23.15 10.23 -10.85
N ALA A 551 -22.08 10.23 -11.66
CA ALA A 551 -21.06 9.20 -11.66
C ALA A 551 -20.41 9.04 -10.28
N LEU A 552 -19.96 10.15 -9.69
CA LEU A 552 -19.26 10.12 -8.40
C LEU A 552 -20.18 9.71 -7.24
N SER A 553 -21.44 10.17 -7.23
CA SER A 553 -22.43 9.76 -6.22
C SER A 553 -22.75 8.27 -6.31
N TYR A 554 -22.90 7.75 -7.53
CA TYR A 554 -23.14 6.33 -7.76
C TYR A 554 -21.93 5.47 -7.37
N MET A 555 -20.70 5.91 -7.70
CA MET A 555 -19.47 5.26 -7.23
C MET A 555 -19.38 5.24 -5.71
N ALA A 556 -19.70 6.35 -5.03
CA ALA A 556 -19.70 6.40 -3.57
C ALA A 556 -20.68 5.39 -2.96
N PHE A 557 -21.92 5.34 -3.48
CA PHE A 557 -22.93 4.36 -3.06
C PHE A 557 -22.48 2.91 -3.30
N LYS A 558 -22.07 2.58 -4.53
CA LYS A 558 -21.73 1.21 -4.91
C LYS A 558 -20.45 0.71 -4.26
N SER A 559 -19.41 1.54 -4.19
CA SER A 559 -18.17 1.12 -3.53
C SER A 559 -18.37 0.85 -2.03
N ALA A 560 -19.21 1.65 -1.35
CA ALA A 560 -19.58 1.42 0.04
C ALA A 560 -20.41 0.14 0.20
N GLU A 561 -21.41 -0.09 -0.66
CA GLU A 561 -22.25 -1.30 -0.66
C GLU A 561 -21.40 -2.56 -0.81
N VAL A 562 -20.54 -2.61 -1.83
CA VAL A 562 -19.71 -3.77 -2.14
C VAL A 562 -18.68 -4.03 -1.05
N ALA A 563 -18.01 -2.99 -0.54
CA ALA A 563 -17.03 -3.14 0.53
C ALA A 563 -17.66 -3.62 1.84
N ALA A 564 -18.86 -3.11 2.18
CA ALA A 564 -19.57 -3.51 3.39
C ALA A 564 -19.92 -5.00 3.40
N ARG A 565 -20.30 -5.57 2.25
CA ARG A 565 -20.53 -7.03 2.09
C ARG A 565 -19.28 -7.86 2.44
N ALA A 566 -18.09 -7.29 2.29
CA ALA A 566 -16.81 -7.92 2.64
C ALA A 566 -16.31 -7.56 4.05
N GLY A 567 -17.09 -6.83 4.86
CA GLY A 567 -16.67 -6.34 6.18
C GLY A 567 -15.63 -5.22 6.13
N MET A 568 -15.55 -4.52 5.01
CA MET A 568 -14.61 -3.44 4.74
C MET A 568 -15.34 -2.11 4.50
N LYS A 569 -14.60 -1.01 4.50
CA LYS A 569 -15.11 0.33 4.24
C LYS A 569 -14.34 0.95 3.09
N CYS A 570 -15.03 1.38 2.04
CA CYS A 570 -14.39 2.02 0.90
C CYS A 570 -14.48 3.54 1.01
N LEU A 571 -13.33 4.19 1.09
CA LEU A 571 -13.17 5.63 0.99
C LEU A 571 -12.99 6.00 -0.49
N LEU A 572 -13.69 7.04 -0.92
CA LEU A 572 -13.62 7.56 -2.30
C LEU A 572 -12.76 8.82 -2.35
N GLY A 573 -11.90 8.91 -3.36
CA GLY A 573 -10.95 10.02 -3.51
C GLY A 573 -9.55 9.67 -3.01
N GLY A 574 -8.67 10.67 -2.91
CA GLY A 574 -7.25 10.48 -2.67
C GLY A 574 -6.38 10.82 -3.88
N ARG A 575 -5.07 10.75 -3.70
CA ARG A 575 -4.08 10.84 -4.79
C ARG A 575 -3.58 9.46 -5.17
N LEU A 576 -3.27 9.28 -6.44
CA LEU A 576 -2.51 8.15 -6.94
C LEU A 576 -1.07 8.58 -7.24
N ALA A 577 -0.19 7.61 -7.47
CA ALA A 577 1.12 7.85 -8.06
C ALA A 577 1.01 8.67 -9.36
N GLU A 578 1.97 9.56 -9.61
CA GLU A 578 1.93 10.54 -10.72
C GLU A 578 1.89 9.85 -12.09
N ASP A 579 2.48 8.66 -12.21
CA ASP A 579 2.52 7.84 -13.42
C ASP A 579 1.20 7.13 -13.74
N CYS A 580 0.28 7.00 -12.78
CA CYS A 580 -0.97 6.28 -12.96
C CYS A 580 -1.82 6.85 -14.10
N ALA A 581 -1.98 8.17 -14.12
CA ALA A 581 -2.77 8.88 -15.12
C ALA A 581 -2.18 8.71 -16.53
N ALA A 582 -0.86 8.82 -16.65
CA ALA A 582 -0.14 8.66 -17.91
C ALA A 582 -0.22 7.20 -18.40
N ARG A 583 -0.03 6.22 -17.50
CA ARG A 583 -0.17 4.79 -17.78
C ARG A 583 -1.55 4.46 -18.34
N LEU A 584 -2.62 4.83 -17.65
CA LEU A 584 -3.98 4.50 -18.08
C LEU A 584 -4.31 5.11 -19.46
N ARG A 585 -3.86 6.34 -19.71
CA ARG A 585 -3.97 6.96 -21.04
C ARG A 585 -3.17 6.21 -22.09
N HIS A 586 -1.94 5.79 -21.77
CA HIS A 586 -1.09 5.03 -22.69
C HIS A 586 -1.79 3.73 -23.10
N GLU A 587 -2.30 2.96 -22.13
CA GLU A 587 -3.05 1.73 -22.40
C GLU A 587 -4.29 1.97 -23.25
N ASP A 588 -5.07 3.00 -22.94
CA ASP A 588 -6.26 3.36 -23.73
C ASP A 588 -5.87 3.78 -25.17
N ARG A 589 -4.78 4.53 -25.38
CA ARG A 589 -4.30 4.87 -26.72
C ARG A 589 -3.82 3.66 -27.50
N THR A 590 -3.11 2.74 -26.85
CA THR A 590 -2.61 1.53 -27.49
C THR A 590 -3.76 0.61 -27.91
N ARG A 591 -4.77 0.46 -27.05
CA ARG A 591 -5.91 -0.45 -27.31
C ARG A 591 -7.02 0.18 -28.15
N LEU A 592 -7.27 1.47 -27.98
CA LEU A 592 -8.41 2.21 -28.55
C LEU A 592 -7.98 3.36 -29.48
N GLY A 593 -6.75 3.37 -29.98
CA GLY A 593 -6.20 4.48 -30.78
C GLY A 593 -6.99 4.84 -32.05
N GLY A 594 -7.83 3.94 -32.56
CA GLY A 594 -8.77 4.21 -33.67
C GLY A 594 -10.09 4.86 -33.26
N ASN A 595 -10.37 5.03 -31.97
CA ASN A 595 -11.61 5.60 -31.47
C ASN A 595 -11.57 7.13 -31.51
N SER A 596 -12.37 7.73 -32.39
CA SER A 596 -12.43 9.19 -32.59
C SER A 596 -12.91 9.97 -31.37
N ARG A 597 -13.52 9.31 -30.37
CA ARG A 597 -13.97 9.93 -29.11
C ARG A 597 -12.88 9.95 -28.03
N LEU A 598 -11.72 9.33 -28.25
CA LEU A 598 -10.66 9.29 -27.24
C LEU A 598 -10.12 10.71 -26.95
N PRO A 599 -10.03 11.15 -25.68
CA PRO A 599 -9.59 12.51 -25.36
C PRO A 599 -8.15 12.82 -25.81
N ALA A 600 -7.97 13.93 -26.52
CA ALA A 600 -6.69 14.34 -27.08
C ALA A 600 -5.64 14.82 -26.06
N SER A 601 -6.04 15.20 -24.83
CA SER A 601 -5.22 15.87 -23.80
C SER A 601 -3.80 15.33 -23.61
N ALA A 602 -2.76 16.05 -24.05
CA ALA A 602 -1.37 15.60 -23.97
C ALA A 602 -0.91 15.17 -22.56
N GLU A 603 -1.46 15.77 -21.49
CA GLU A 603 -0.98 15.67 -20.10
C GLU A 603 -1.48 14.44 -19.31
N GLY A 604 -2.36 13.59 -19.85
CA GLY A 604 -2.92 12.44 -19.11
C GLY A 604 -4.39 12.59 -18.70
N TYR A 605 -4.87 11.65 -17.89
CA TYR A 605 -6.18 11.73 -17.23
C TYR A 605 -6.07 12.38 -15.84
N GLY A 606 -7.07 13.15 -15.43
CA GLY A 606 -7.09 13.73 -14.07
C GLY A 606 -7.40 12.68 -13.01
N ALA A 607 -6.68 12.66 -11.88
CA ALA A 607 -7.01 11.80 -10.75
C ALA A 607 -7.99 12.48 -9.79
N GLY A 608 -8.91 11.71 -9.20
CA GLY A 608 -9.93 12.23 -8.31
C GLY A 608 -10.91 13.14 -9.04
N THR A 609 -11.01 14.38 -8.57
CA THR A 609 -11.93 15.41 -9.09
C THR A 609 -11.25 16.41 -10.03
N GLN A 610 -9.94 16.29 -10.23
CA GLN A 610 -9.14 17.26 -10.96
C GLN A 610 -9.52 17.37 -12.43
N CYS A 611 -9.62 18.60 -12.92
CA CYS A 611 -9.81 18.91 -14.32
C CYS A 611 -8.47 19.18 -15.02
N GLY A 612 -8.22 18.47 -16.13
CA GLY A 612 -7.04 18.68 -16.97
C GLY A 612 -7.21 19.80 -18.02
N GLU A 613 -8.37 20.47 -18.07
CA GLU A 613 -8.59 21.58 -18.99
C GLU A 613 -7.94 22.88 -18.44
N PRO A 614 -7.44 23.78 -19.31
CA PRO A 614 -6.89 25.07 -18.91
C PRO A 614 -8.01 26.04 -18.53
N LEU A 615 -8.56 25.87 -17.32
CA LEU A 615 -9.63 26.69 -16.76
C LEU A 615 -9.09 27.83 -15.89
N SER A 616 -9.83 28.95 -15.80
CA SER A 616 -9.55 29.98 -14.79
C SER A 616 -9.76 29.43 -13.37
N PHE A 617 -9.22 30.11 -12.35
CA PHE A 617 -9.40 29.70 -10.96
C PHE A 617 -10.89 29.65 -10.55
N GLU A 618 -11.68 30.64 -10.96
CA GLU A 618 -13.13 30.70 -10.72
C GLU A 618 -13.85 29.50 -11.34
N GLN A 619 -13.52 29.18 -12.60
CA GLN A 619 -14.11 28.07 -13.32
C GLN A 619 -13.75 26.75 -12.64
N ARG A 620 -12.47 26.57 -12.27
CA ARG A 620 -12.00 25.38 -11.58
C ARG A 620 -12.65 25.22 -10.20
N LEU A 621 -12.72 26.31 -9.43
CA LEU A 621 -13.42 26.33 -8.14
C LEU A 621 -14.87 25.89 -8.31
N SER A 622 -15.59 26.40 -9.31
CA SER A 622 -16.97 26.00 -9.61
C SER A 622 -17.10 24.52 -9.99
N CYS A 623 -16.17 23.99 -10.80
CA CYS A 623 -16.24 22.65 -11.36
C CYS A 623 -15.78 21.53 -10.42
N GLU A 624 -14.79 21.80 -9.56
CA GLU A 624 -14.17 20.78 -8.72
C GLU A 624 -14.72 20.80 -7.29
N SER A 625 -14.99 21.99 -6.72
CA SER A 625 -15.39 22.10 -5.31
C SER A 625 -16.71 21.40 -5.00
N SER A 626 -17.68 21.43 -5.93
CA SER A 626 -18.97 20.76 -5.79
C SER A 626 -18.80 19.25 -5.62
N LEU A 627 -17.79 18.67 -6.26
CA LEU A 627 -17.44 17.25 -6.20
C LEU A 627 -16.66 16.90 -4.92
N HIS A 628 -15.98 17.85 -4.28
CA HIS A 628 -15.22 17.62 -3.04
C HIS A 628 -16.14 17.27 -1.85
N SER A 629 -17.44 17.55 -1.95
CA SER A 629 -18.44 17.10 -0.97
C SER A 629 -18.69 15.58 -1.03
N LEU A 630 -18.41 14.96 -2.18
CA LEU A 630 -18.66 13.54 -2.46
C LEU A 630 -17.40 12.67 -2.31
N THR A 631 -16.23 13.29 -2.12
CA THR A 631 -14.98 12.60 -1.83
C THR A 631 -14.65 12.67 -0.34
N THR A 632 -14.04 11.59 0.16
CA THR A 632 -13.71 11.40 1.58
C THR A 632 -12.24 11.66 1.90
N LEU A 633 -11.36 11.67 0.88
CA LEU A 633 -9.91 11.78 1.06
C LEU A 633 -9.27 12.76 0.08
N ASP A 634 -8.35 13.58 0.61
CA ASP A 634 -7.31 14.36 -0.10
C ASP A 634 -7.75 15.05 -1.41
N ALA A 635 -8.97 15.58 -1.45
CA ALA A 635 -9.46 16.34 -2.59
C ALA A 635 -8.88 17.77 -2.56
N ARG A 636 -8.24 18.17 -3.65
CA ARG A 636 -7.48 19.41 -3.74
C ARG A 636 -7.87 20.21 -4.97
N LEU A 637 -8.12 21.49 -4.76
CA LEU A 637 -8.16 22.47 -5.81
C LEU A 637 -6.74 23.00 -6.02
N VAL A 638 -6.27 23.06 -7.26
CA VAL A 638 -4.94 23.61 -7.57
C VAL A 638 -5.08 25.05 -8.07
N GLY A 639 -4.47 26.00 -7.35
CA GLY A 639 -4.30 27.39 -7.75
C GLY A 639 -2.94 27.65 -8.39
N GLY A 640 -2.79 28.71 -9.19
CA GLY A 640 -1.52 29.07 -9.85
C GLY A 640 -1.21 28.30 -11.14
N MET A 641 -2.19 27.57 -11.69
CA MET A 641 -2.07 26.94 -13.02
C MET A 641 -2.13 28.03 -14.10
N GLY A 642 -1.02 28.26 -14.81
CA GLY A 642 -0.94 29.26 -15.88
C GLY A 642 -0.75 30.72 -15.42
N GLU A 643 -0.70 30.97 -14.11
CA GLU A 643 -0.40 32.30 -13.56
C GLU A 643 0.52 32.24 -12.35
N ARG A 644 1.42 33.22 -12.23
CA ARG A 644 2.35 33.30 -11.10
C ARG A 644 1.59 33.51 -9.79
N ALA A 645 1.83 32.64 -8.82
CA ALA A 645 1.36 32.79 -7.45
C ALA A 645 2.16 33.89 -6.72
N THR A 646 1.45 34.79 -6.05
CA THR A 646 2.02 35.78 -5.11
C THR A 646 1.29 35.66 -3.78
N GLN A 647 1.88 36.13 -2.69
CA GLN A 647 1.24 36.13 -1.37
C GLN A 647 -0.18 36.74 -1.43
N ALA A 648 -0.33 37.89 -2.10
CA ALA A 648 -1.63 38.56 -2.27
C ALA A 648 -2.65 37.70 -3.04
N LYS A 649 -2.22 37.02 -4.11
CA LYS A 649 -3.10 36.12 -4.87
C LYS A 649 -3.50 34.89 -4.07
N VAL A 650 -2.58 34.29 -3.33
CA VAL A 650 -2.89 33.13 -2.46
C VAL A 650 -3.94 33.52 -1.42
N LEU A 651 -3.80 34.70 -0.78
CA LEU A 651 -4.81 35.21 0.15
C LEU A 651 -6.16 35.50 -0.54
N ALA A 652 -6.15 36.01 -1.77
CA ALA A 652 -7.37 36.23 -2.54
C ALA A 652 -8.09 34.92 -2.88
N TRP A 653 -7.37 33.90 -3.34
CA TRP A 653 -7.91 32.57 -3.61
C TRP A 653 -8.47 31.92 -2.34
N LEU A 654 -7.78 32.03 -1.21
CA LEU A 654 -8.29 31.53 0.08
C LEU A 654 -9.60 32.21 0.48
N ARG A 655 -9.69 33.54 0.35
CA ARG A 655 -10.94 34.27 0.60
C ARG A 655 -12.06 33.81 -0.32
N GLN A 656 -11.77 33.61 -1.59
CA GLN A 656 -12.74 33.15 -2.58
C GLN A 656 -13.24 31.72 -2.27
N CYS A 657 -12.34 30.81 -1.88
CA CYS A 657 -12.71 29.47 -1.45
C CYS A 657 -13.57 29.45 -0.18
N LEU A 658 -13.37 30.41 0.73
CA LEU A 658 -14.09 30.49 2.01
C LEU A 658 -15.37 31.36 1.93
N ALA A 659 -15.60 32.07 0.82
CA ALA A 659 -16.73 32.97 0.65
C ALA A 659 -18.09 32.23 0.64
N GLU A 660 -18.13 31.04 0.04
CA GLU A 660 -19.34 30.21 -0.04
C GLU A 660 -19.09 28.85 0.63
N PRO A 661 -19.55 28.62 1.87
CA PRO A 661 -19.31 27.36 2.58
C PRO A 661 -19.81 26.12 1.83
N SER A 662 -20.89 26.24 1.05
CA SER A 662 -21.44 25.15 0.23
C SER A 662 -20.58 24.78 -0.98
N ARG A 663 -19.66 25.66 -1.39
CA ARG A 663 -18.70 25.46 -2.50
C ARG A 663 -17.26 25.51 -2.03
N CYS A 664 -17.03 25.34 -0.73
CA CYS A 664 -15.68 25.35 -0.18
C CYS A 664 -14.98 24.04 -0.55
N PRO A 665 -13.85 24.08 -1.29
CA PRO A 665 -13.09 22.87 -1.60
C PRO A 665 -12.46 22.32 -0.32
N ALA A 666 -12.20 21.01 -0.26
CA ALA A 666 -11.57 20.40 0.91
C ALA A 666 -10.17 20.96 1.22
N ALA A 667 -9.34 21.16 0.19
CA ALA A 667 -8.04 21.80 0.33
C ALA A 667 -7.67 22.64 -0.91
N LEU A 668 -6.75 23.59 -0.73
CA LEU A 668 -6.13 24.40 -1.77
C LEU A 668 -4.62 24.10 -1.83
N GLU A 669 -4.16 23.66 -2.99
CA GLU A 669 -2.74 23.47 -3.33
C GLU A 669 -2.27 24.61 -4.25
N ILE A 670 -1.05 25.10 -4.04
CA ILE A 670 -0.48 26.18 -4.84
C ILE A 670 0.58 25.60 -5.78
N ALA A 671 0.29 25.65 -7.08
CA ALA A 671 1.27 25.34 -8.11
C ALA A 671 2.29 26.47 -8.19
N VAL A 672 3.57 26.10 -8.10
CA VAL A 672 4.70 27.01 -8.31
C VAL A 672 5.66 26.39 -9.30
N ALA A 673 6.24 27.22 -10.17
CA ALA A 673 7.35 26.79 -11.01
C ALA A 673 8.60 26.65 -10.12
N SER A 674 9.26 25.50 -10.18
CA SER A 674 10.46 25.23 -9.39
C SER A 674 11.63 24.80 -10.29
N ARG A 675 12.84 24.85 -9.74
CA ARG A 675 14.07 24.39 -10.37
C ARG A 675 14.78 23.43 -9.44
N ILE A 676 15.41 22.40 -9.99
CA ILE A 676 16.25 21.47 -9.24
C ILE A 676 17.72 21.72 -9.62
N CYS A 677 18.56 21.91 -8.60
CA CYS A 677 19.99 22.01 -8.78
C CYS A 677 20.59 20.63 -9.06
N ARG A 678 21.42 20.53 -10.11
CA ARG A 678 22.12 19.29 -10.48
C ARG A 678 23.13 18.82 -9.43
N ASP A 679 23.83 19.75 -8.79
CA ASP A 679 24.99 19.41 -7.96
C ASP A 679 24.60 19.01 -6.54
N CYS A 680 23.55 19.62 -5.98
CA CYS A 680 23.11 19.34 -4.60
C CYS A 680 21.65 18.91 -4.49
N GLY A 681 20.91 18.77 -5.60
CA GLY A 681 19.49 18.40 -5.59
C GLY A 681 18.55 19.48 -5.07
N ASN A 682 19.06 20.69 -4.82
CA ASN A 682 18.29 21.73 -4.15
C ASN A 682 17.15 22.28 -5.03
N ILE A 683 15.95 22.39 -4.46
CA ILE A 683 14.74 22.88 -5.10
C ILE A 683 14.53 24.34 -4.75
N SER A 684 14.51 25.19 -5.76
CA SER A 684 14.32 26.64 -5.62
C SER A 684 13.21 27.15 -6.54
N PRO A 685 12.60 28.31 -6.27
CA PRO A 685 11.73 28.99 -7.23
C PRO A 685 12.40 29.14 -8.60
N ALA A 686 11.61 29.07 -9.68
CA ALA A 686 12.14 29.14 -11.04
C ALA A 686 12.85 30.46 -11.40
N GLU A 687 12.69 31.50 -10.58
CA GLU A 687 13.29 32.83 -10.77
C GLU A 687 14.76 32.88 -10.37
N LEU A 688 15.21 31.94 -9.54
CA LEU A 688 16.61 31.89 -9.12
C LEU A 688 17.46 31.30 -10.25
N ALA A 689 18.38 32.11 -10.77
CA ALA A 689 19.32 31.73 -11.83
C ALA A 689 20.40 30.76 -11.33
N ALA A 690 20.75 30.85 -10.04
CA ALA A 690 21.72 29.99 -9.36
C ALA A 690 21.06 29.34 -8.14
N CYS A 691 21.53 28.15 -7.80
CA CYS A 691 21.10 27.43 -6.61
C CYS A 691 21.42 28.24 -5.34
N PRO A 692 20.44 28.52 -4.45
CA PRO A 692 20.71 29.26 -3.22
C PRO A 692 21.59 28.48 -2.23
N ALA A 693 21.67 27.16 -2.33
CA ALA A 693 22.47 26.32 -1.43
C ALA A 693 23.94 26.18 -1.86
N CYS A 694 24.22 26.07 -3.16
CA CYS A 694 25.59 25.80 -3.65
C CYS A 694 26.09 26.71 -4.78
N GLY A 695 25.25 27.62 -5.30
CA GLY A 695 25.61 28.55 -6.37
C GLY A 695 25.61 27.97 -7.79
N SER A 696 25.39 26.67 -7.95
CA SER A 696 25.41 25.99 -9.26
C SER A 696 24.18 26.27 -10.13
N GLN A 697 24.25 25.91 -11.41
CA GLN A 697 23.10 25.98 -12.32
C GLN A 697 21.98 25.00 -11.92
N ALA A 698 20.74 25.41 -12.16
CA ALA A 698 19.54 24.63 -11.84
C ALA A 698 18.63 24.55 -13.07
N TRP A 699 17.96 23.41 -13.24
CA TRP A 699 17.08 23.14 -14.37
C TRP A 699 15.61 23.36 -14.02
N ALA A 700 14.80 23.83 -14.97
CA ALA A 700 13.37 24.03 -14.77
C ALA A 700 12.63 22.69 -14.58
N VAL A 701 11.76 22.65 -13.58
CA VAL A 701 10.76 21.59 -13.38
C VAL A 701 9.40 22.15 -13.79
N PRO A 702 8.62 21.44 -14.63
CA PRO A 702 7.27 21.87 -14.98
C PRO A 702 6.39 22.09 -13.74
N PRO A 703 5.45 23.04 -13.76
CA PRO A 703 4.50 23.24 -12.66
C PRO A 703 3.68 21.96 -12.43
N GLY A 704 3.56 21.50 -11.18
CA GLY A 704 2.67 20.41 -10.79
C GLY A 704 3.28 19.00 -10.71
N GLN A 705 4.51 18.79 -11.19
CA GLN A 705 5.27 17.55 -10.94
C GLN A 705 6.04 17.67 -9.63
N ARG A 706 5.76 16.80 -8.64
CA ARG A 706 6.48 16.76 -7.37
C ARG A 706 7.24 15.44 -7.22
N PHE A 707 8.51 15.48 -7.64
CA PHE A 707 9.62 14.69 -7.11
C PHE A 707 9.46 13.17 -7.15
N LEU A 708 9.64 12.59 -8.34
CA LEU A 708 10.65 11.56 -8.58
C LEU A 708 11.29 11.88 -9.94
N PHE A 709 12.62 11.84 -10.02
CA PHE A 709 13.30 11.84 -11.30
C PHE A 709 12.91 10.53 -11.98
N ASP A 710 12.02 10.59 -12.95
CA ASP A 710 11.80 9.48 -13.87
C ASP A 710 12.69 9.74 -15.09
N PRO A 711 13.82 9.04 -15.25
CA PRO A 711 14.66 9.19 -16.44
C PRO A 711 13.93 8.84 -17.74
N SER A 712 12.73 8.22 -17.69
CA SER A 712 11.91 7.95 -18.88
C SER A 712 11.08 9.16 -19.36
N ALA A 713 11.05 10.27 -18.62
CA ALA A 713 10.32 11.47 -19.00
C ALA A 713 10.97 12.29 -20.14
N GLU A 714 12.13 11.87 -20.67
CA GLU A 714 12.73 12.45 -21.89
C GLU A 714 12.03 12.00 -23.19
N GLN A 715 11.01 11.13 -23.12
CA GLN A 715 10.20 10.76 -24.29
C GLN A 715 8.85 11.50 -24.33
N ALA A 716 8.89 12.80 -24.61
CA ALA A 716 7.74 13.55 -25.14
C ALA A 716 8.17 14.70 -26.05
#